data_AF-A0A2P4Y718-F1
#
_entry.id   AF-A0A2P4Y718-F1
#
_cell.length_a   1.000
_cell.length_b   1.000
_cell.length_c   1.000
_cell.angle_alpha   90.00
_cell.angle_beta   90.00
_cell.angle_gamma   90.00
#
_symmetry.space_group_name_H-M   'P 1'
#
loop_
_entity.id
_entity.type
_entity.pdbx_description
1 polymer ?
#
loop_
_entity_poly.entity_id
_entity_poly.type
_entity_poly.pdbx_seq_one_letter_code
_entity_poly.pdbx_strand_id
1 'polypeptide(L)'
;MSGGKKRPRADLLSSLDAAFASTAQPAASKYTAQAAAQAAPKGNKQQAYQHSKKKRKDKKRNARGNDKETTRKEAGKEEKKEVKVDPLYEKVDAELLAIGLKDCSLQPQAKMLAKPRALHETFKNYLESVTQGTRAGSNSIDSLKNKVLSLDNPFKTTAAETTEKTIAAASRKQTAKLLSARRRRELGLHMLNGKMKYSDAEQLNDIWIRYVSQVIESELSEVQSVTEEAQRTRNTKLQAKLKYLDLSGCPLEVIRSQNPCNVGLNGIVVAETQQTLQICCPASAGNNSDGTIRKHMGSIARLLLLGVAFHALCIVSIFDIYFQSPVESSIHSSRYTSSPPAKRVVIFTLDGCRVDKLFKVVAHYTNHYDLQPDSNAAESLFSSDTRVPFLGDVMRNRGSWGVSHNHAPTESRPCHVALTAGMYEDPHAVSKNWKQHPVPFDSVFNQSNNAFIFGNKDVAPILARHAPQATEEHYTAKEEVEMVREDTTLLDVWTYRKMKELFTRGTEVRDIELYKKLHDDKLVIYCHFLGTDLTGPKYGAEPFDSVFNQSNNAFIFGNKDVAPILARHAPQATEEHYTAKEEVEMVREDTTLLDVWTYRKMKELFTRGTEVRDIELYKKLHDDKLVIYCHFLGTDLTGPKYGADSKEYLENIAVVDDLIEKTQKMIEEYYGNDGQTAYVVNADHGMDLRGDHGDDAPAKTRTAIIAWGAGVQGPEKAETIDKEVFDIELPTCSRVEIQARLEDQVHEEQIATREWKAVLGFTRKDVMQTDVAALISALAGLPYPRNSVGVLPFTYLTKDKYRATAMRANAQQLYHHALRKEER
;
A
#
# COMPACT_ATOMS: atom_id res chain seq x y z
N MET A 1 -15.88 -72.84 -27.02
CA MET A 1 -16.58 -71.63 -27.52
C MET A 1 -17.54 -71.18 -26.42
N SER A 2 -17.57 -69.97 -25.87
CA SER A 2 -16.83 -68.72 -26.04
C SER A 2 -16.85 -67.94 -24.70
N GLY A 3 -15.70 -67.36 -24.33
CA GLY A 3 -15.52 -66.13 -23.54
C GLY A 3 -16.23 -65.93 -22.19
N GLY A 4 -15.50 -66.15 -21.10
CA GLY A 4 -15.83 -65.56 -19.80
C GLY A 4 -15.69 -64.04 -19.78
N LYS A 5 -16.57 -63.36 -19.05
CA LYS A 5 -16.39 -61.96 -18.61
C LYS A 5 -16.51 -61.87 -17.09
N LYS A 6 -15.43 -61.40 -16.47
CA LYS A 6 -15.34 -60.97 -15.07
C LYS A 6 -16.35 -59.86 -14.79
N ARG A 7 -16.95 -59.87 -13.60
CA ARG A 7 -17.75 -58.77 -13.05
C ARG A 7 -16.90 -57.49 -12.92
N PRO A 8 -17.36 -56.30 -13.34
CA PRO A 8 -16.69 -55.05 -13.03
C PRO A 8 -16.94 -54.70 -11.55
N ARG A 9 -15.86 -54.48 -10.80
CA ARG A 9 -15.88 -54.02 -9.39
C ARG A 9 -16.32 -52.55 -9.22
N ALA A 10 -16.65 -51.86 -10.33
CA ALA A 10 -16.88 -50.42 -10.38
C ALA A 10 -18.36 -50.00 -10.25
N ASP A 11 -19.33 -50.90 -10.49
CA ASP A 11 -20.76 -50.55 -10.48
C ASP A 11 -21.45 -50.73 -9.11
N LEU A 12 -20.73 -51.19 -8.08
CA LEU A 12 -21.28 -51.42 -6.72
C LEU A 12 -21.27 -50.14 -5.85
N LEU A 13 -20.44 -49.15 -6.17
CA LEU A 13 -20.30 -47.91 -5.38
C LEU A 13 -21.24 -46.80 -5.85
N SER A 14 -21.74 -46.86 -7.08
CA SER A 14 -22.67 -45.87 -7.64
C SER A 14 -24.14 -46.09 -7.28
N SER A 15 -24.52 -47.26 -6.76
CA SER A 15 -25.90 -47.59 -6.38
C SER A 15 -26.27 -47.21 -4.93
N LEU A 16 -25.27 -46.89 -4.08
CA LEU A 16 -25.45 -46.53 -2.67
C LEU A 16 -25.72 -45.02 -2.46
N ASP A 17 -25.16 -44.15 -3.31
CA ASP A 17 -25.36 -42.69 -3.21
C ASP A 17 -26.74 -42.22 -3.74
N ALA A 18 -27.48 -43.10 -4.42
CA ALA A 18 -28.82 -42.79 -4.93
C ALA A 18 -29.96 -42.95 -3.89
N ALA A 19 -29.68 -43.56 -2.73
CA ALA A 19 -30.69 -43.87 -1.71
C ALA A 19 -30.91 -42.74 -0.67
N PHE A 20 -30.01 -41.75 -0.57
CA PHE A 20 -30.13 -40.66 0.44
C PHE A 20 -30.44 -39.28 -0.14
N ALA A 21 -30.64 -39.16 -1.45
CA ALA A 21 -31.07 -37.91 -2.09
C ALA A 21 -32.58 -37.93 -2.38
N SER A 22 -33.43 -37.90 -1.35
CA SER A 22 -34.85 -37.57 -1.53
C SER A 22 -35.51 -37.01 -0.27
N THR A 23 -35.36 -35.71 -0.04
CA THR A 23 -36.47 -34.81 0.33
C THR A 23 -36.06 -33.37 0.01
N ALA A 24 -36.33 -32.94 -1.22
CA ALA A 24 -36.51 -31.52 -1.51
C ALA A 24 -37.43 -31.41 -2.74
N GLN A 25 -38.61 -30.85 -2.52
CA GLN A 25 -39.47 -30.27 -3.56
C GLN A 25 -40.31 -29.15 -2.91
N PRO A 26 -40.81 -28.15 -3.68
CA PRO A 26 -40.17 -27.52 -4.83
C PRO A 26 -40.46 -25.99 -4.96
N ALA A 27 -39.91 -25.41 -6.04
CA ALA A 27 -40.31 -24.20 -6.79
C ALA A 27 -39.78 -22.83 -6.29
N ALA A 28 -39.44 -21.84 -7.13
CA ALA A 28 -39.20 -21.71 -8.58
C ALA A 28 -38.76 -20.24 -8.84
N SER A 29 -38.03 -19.96 -9.94
CA SER A 29 -38.18 -18.77 -10.81
C SER A 29 -37.02 -18.72 -11.82
N LYS A 30 -37.22 -19.00 -13.13
CA LYS A 30 -37.72 -18.11 -14.20
C LYS A 30 -36.80 -16.93 -14.62
N TYR A 31 -35.48 -17.11 -14.78
CA TYR A 31 -34.66 -16.14 -15.55
C TYR A 31 -33.43 -16.78 -16.24
N THR A 32 -33.63 -17.80 -17.09
CA THR A 32 -32.58 -18.31 -18.00
C THR A 32 -33.11 -18.68 -19.38
N ALA A 33 -34.13 -17.96 -19.85
CA ALA A 33 -34.69 -18.14 -21.18
C ALA A 33 -35.00 -16.79 -21.85
N GLN A 34 -34.02 -15.88 -21.94
CA GLN A 34 -34.11 -14.74 -22.86
C GLN A 34 -32.78 -14.04 -23.21
N ALA A 35 -31.63 -14.69 -23.00
CA ALA A 35 -30.31 -14.18 -23.40
C ALA A 35 -29.71 -14.92 -24.61
N ALA A 36 -30.58 -15.44 -25.49
CA ALA A 36 -30.19 -16.07 -26.75
C ALA A 36 -31.11 -15.60 -27.88
N ALA A 37 -31.19 -14.28 -28.08
CA ALA A 37 -31.70 -13.69 -29.30
C ALA A 37 -31.16 -12.28 -29.45
N GLN A 38 -30.53 -12.03 -30.60
CA GLN A 38 -30.33 -10.73 -31.25
C GLN A 38 -29.05 -9.96 -30.91
N ALA A 39 -27.99 -10.39 -31.58
CA ALA A 39 -26.94 -9.52 -32.08
C ALA A 39 -27.41 -8.76 -33.35
N ALA A 40 -26.98 -7.50 -33.46
CA ALA A 40 -26.85 -6.62 -34.66
C ALA A 40 -28.10 -5.79 -35.13
N PRO A 41 -27.94 -4.74 -35.99
CA PRO A 41 -27.69 -3.34 -35.58
C PRO A 41 -28.57 -2.27 -36.32
N LYS A 42 -28.34 -0.97 -35.98
CA LYS A 42 -28.67 0.30 -36.71
C LYS A 42 -29.97 1.06 -36.36
N GLY A 43 -29.87 2.41 -36.28
CA GLY A 43 -30.91 3.31 -36.83
C GLY A 43 -31.23 4.62 -36.11
N ASN A 44 -30.54 5.70 -36.49
CA ASN A 44 -30.89 7.14 -36.55
C ASN A 44 -32.21 7.74 -35.95
N LYS A 45 -31.99 8.89 -35.29
CA LYS A 45 -32.64 10.22 -35.42
C LYS A 45 -33.95 10.60 -34.68
N GLN A 46 -33.87 11.86 -34.22
CA GLN A 46 -34.88 12.93 -34.12
C GLN A 46 -35.54 13.25 -32.75
N GLN A 47 -35.05 14.35 -32.17
CA GLN A 47 -35.76 15.60 -31.83
C GLN A 47 -37.22 15.50 -31.31
N ALA A 48 -37.47 16.08 -30.13
CA ALA A 48 -38.33 17.28 -30.00
C ALA A 48 -38.44 17.77 -28.53
N TYR A 49 -37.87 18.96 -28.30
CA TYR A 49 -38.56 20.17 -27.83
C TYR A 49 -39.52 20.15 -26.60
N GLN A 50 -39.06 20.88 -25.58
CA GLN A 50 -39.66 22.10 -25.02
C GLN A 50 -40.77 22.08 -23.94
N HIS A 51 -40.49 22.98 -22.97
CA HIS A 51 -41.39 23.93 -22.30
C HIS A 51 -42.23 23.47 -21.09
N SER A 52 -41.79 23.90 -19.90
CA SER A 52 -42.09 25.24 -19.33
C SER A 52 -42.63 25.28 -17.89
N LYS A 53 -42.10 26.27 -17.18
CA LYS A 53 -42.81 27.28 -16.36
C LYS A 53 -43.48 26.88 -15.02
N LYS A 54 -42.78 27.34 -13.97
CA LYS A 54 -43.12 28.49 -13.09
C LYS A 54 -44.09 28.30 -11.91
N LYS A 55 -43.71 29.06 -10.85
CA LYS A 55 -44.47 29.77 -9.80
C LYS A 55 -44.74 29.00 -8.50
N ARG A 56 -44.14 29.47 -7.38
CA ARG A 56 -44.63 30.47 -6.38
C ARG A 56 -45.72 29.86 -5.49
N LYS A 57 -45.82 30.08 -4.16
CA LYS A 57 -45.44 31.22 -3.31
C LYS A 57 -45.68 30.83 -1.83
N ASP A 58 -44.98 31.50 -0.90
CA ASP A 58 -45.43 32.11 0.38
C ASP A 58 -46.47 31.36 1.28
N LYS A 59 -46.42 31.31 2.63
CA LYS A 59 -46.20 32.39 3.62
C LYS A 59 -46.31 31.82 5.08
N LYS A 60 -45.50 32.37 6.01
CA LYS A 60 -45.75 32.84 7.41
C LYS A 60 -46.97 32.28 8.19
N ARG A 61 -46.95 32.06 9.53
CA ARG A 61 -46.53 32.96 10.63
C ARG A 61 -46.75 32.30 12.03
N ASN A 62 -45.87 32.64 12.99
CA ASN A 62 -45.96 32.83 14.47
C ASN A 62 -47.15 32.30 15.32
N ALA A 63 -46.90 31.78 16.55
CA ALA A 63 -46.80 32.54 17.83
C ALA A 63 -47.05 31.70 19.13
N ARG A 64 -46.14 31.84 20.12
CA ARG A 64 -46.24 31.96 21.61
C ARG A 64 -47.33 31.25 22.46
N GLY A 65 -46.92 30.78 23.66
CA GLY A 65 -47.66 31.02 24.92
C GLY A 65 -47.57 30.02 26.10
N ASN A 66 -46.61 30.22 27.02
CA ASN A 66 -46.57 30.12 28.51
C ASN A 66 -47.36 29.16 29.44
N ASP A 67 -46.60 28.72 30.47
CA ASP A 67 -46.83 28.59 31.94
C ASP A 67 -47.79 27.57 32.58
N LYS A 68 -47.27 26.75 33.52
CA LYS A 68 -47.47 26.91 34.99
C LYS A 68 -46.76 25.87 35.88
N GLU A 69 -46.47 26.32 37.10
CA GLU A 69 -45.66 25.79 38.19
C GLU A 69 -46.54 25.32 39.39
N THR A 70 -45.93 24.61 40.37
CA THR A 70 -46.19 24.48 41.86
C THR A 70 -46.28 23.01 42.37
N THR A 71 -45.26 22.47 43.06
CA THR A 71 -44.92 22.43 44.54
C THR A 71 -45.91 21.58 45.40
N ARG A 72 -45.57 20.77 46.44
CA ARG A 72 -44.51 20.80 47.49
C ARG A 72 -44.55 19.55 48.44
N LYS A 73 -43.42 19.31 49.15
CA LYS A 73 -43.19 18.79 50.56
C LYS A 73 -43.03 17.28 50.93
N GLU A 74 -41.75 16.93 51.18
CA GLU A 74 -41.05 16.51 52.44
C GLU A 74 -41.70 15.65 53.55
N ALA A 75 -41.00 14.56 53.94
CA ALA A 75 -40.47 14.28 55.29
C ALA A 75 -39.42 13.14 55.26
N GLY A 76 -38.33 13.22 56.05
CA GLY A 76 -37.11 12.40 55.89
C GLY A 76 -36.71 11.47 57.06
N LYS A 77 -35.52 10.84 56.95
CA LYS A 77 -34.59 10.48 58.05
C LYS A 77 -33.27 9.86 57.53
N GLU A 78 -32.25 9.94 58.39
CA GLU A 78 -30.79 9.79 58.21
C GLU A 78 -30.27 8.36 57.89
N GLU A 79 -29.18 8.24 57.12
CA GLU A 79 -27.83 7.81 57.58
C GLU A 79 -26.85 7.53 56.41
N LYS A 80 -25.57 7.87 56.66
CA LYS A 80 -24.29 7.32 56.15
C LYS A 80 -24.02 7.23 54.63
N LYS A 81 -22.97 7.97 54.24
CA LYS A 81 -22.26 7.86 52.96
C LYS A 81 -21.62 6.49 52.80
N GLU A 82 -21.97 5.78 51.74
CA GLU A 82 -21.16 4.71 51.16
C GLU A 82 -21.06 4.91 49.65
N VAL A 83 -19.82 4.93 49.17
CA VAL A 83 -19.43 5.00 47.77
C VAL A 83 -19.69 3.62 47.15
N LYS A 84 -20.67 3.51 46.25
CA LYS A 84 -20.84 2.32 45.43
C LYS A 84 -19.86 2.37 44.26
N VAL A 85 -18.84 1.52 44.35
CA VAL A 85 -17.95 1.13 43.26
C VAL A 85 -18.71 0.22 42.30
N ASP A 86 -18.61 0.51 41.01
CA ASP A 86 -19.18 -0.26 39.91
C ASP A 86 -18.41 -1.60 39.76
N PRO A 87 -19.06 -2.77 39.68
CA PRO A 87 -18.40 -4.09 39.75
C PRO A 87 -17.56 -4.49 38.52
N LEU A 88 -17.17 -3.55 37.65
CA LEU A 88 -16.47 -3.81 36.39
C LEU A 88 -14.95 -3.64 36.45
N TYR A 89 -14.39 -3.28 37.60
CA TYR A 89 -12.93 -3.15 37.79
C TYR A 89 -12.45 -3.73 39.13
N GLU A 90 -12.78 -5.00 39.39
CA GLU A 90 -12.03 -5.79 40.36
C GLU A 90 -10.84 -6.48 39.68
N LYS A 91 -9.64 -6.35 40.29
CA LYS A 91 -8.45 -7.10 39.89
C LYS A 91 -8.78 -8.59 39.99
N VAL A 92 -8.71 -9.29 38.87
CA VAL A 92 -8.83 -10.75 38.85
C VAL A 92 -7.71 -11.34 39.70
N ASP A 93 -8.13 -12.10 40.70
CA ASP A 93 -7.32 -12.81 41.66
C ASP A 93 -6.33 -13.76 40.96
N ALA A 94 -5.09 -13.79 41.45
CA ALA A 94 -3.96 -14.48 40.83
C ALA A 94 -4.08 -16.02 40.87
N GLU A 95 -5.13 -16.56 41.48
CA GLU A 95 -5.45 -18.00 41.49
C GLU A 95 -6.35 -18.46 40.31
N LEU A 96 -6.98 -17.55 39.56
CA LEU A 96 -7.88 -17.93 38.45
C LEU A 96 -7.17 -18.19 37.10
N LEU A 97 -5.84 -18.03 37.07
CA LEU A 97 -4.96 -18.46 35.98
C LEU A 97 -4.36 -19.87 36.19
N ALA A 98 -4.78 -20.59 37.24
CA ALA A 98 -4.18 -21.86 37.66
C ALA A 98 -5.06 -23.13 37.48
N ILE A 99 -5.97 -23.15 36.50
CA ILE A 99 -6.68 -24.40 36.12
C ILE A 99 -6.52 -24.63 34.62
N GLY A 100 -5.36 -25.17 34.24
CA GLY A 100 -5.05 -25.53 32.85
C GLY A 100 -3.57 -25.80 32.58
N LEU A 101 -2.68 -25.45 33.52
CA LEU A 101 -1.25 -25.75 33.48
C LEU A 101 -0.86 -26.49 34.76
N LYS A 102 -1.41 -27.69 34.96
CA LYS A 102 -0.75 -28.68 35.81
C LYS A 102 0.27 -29.38 34.92
N ASP A 103 1.54 -29.11 35.20
CA ASP A 103 2.75 -29.86 34.79
C ASP A 103 3.81 -29.13 33.93
N CYS A 104 3.73 -27.81 33.76
CA CYS A 104 4.83 -27.05 33.16
C CYS A 104 5.42 -26.04 34.15
N SER A 105 6.50 -26.43 34.84
CA SER A 105 7.34 -25.55 35.65
C SER A 105 8.13 -24.58 34.75
N LEU A 106 7.57 -23.42 34.46
CA LEU A 106 8.23 -22.33 33.72
C LEU A 106 8.20 -21.00 34.50
N GLN A 107 8.52 -21.04 35.79
CA GLN A 107 8.67 -19.82 36.60
C GLN A 107 10.11 -19.26 36.71
N PRO A 108 11.20 -19.96 36.32
CA PRO A 108 12.51 -19.29 36.27
C PRO A 108 12.84 -18.59 34.92
N GLN A 109 12.13 -18.87 33.83
CA GLN A 109 12.59 -18.46 32.47
C GLN A 109 11.95 -17.18 31.90
N ALA A 110 10.93 -16.61 32.53
CA ALA A 110 10.31 -15.36 32.05
C ALA A 110 11.26 -14.15 32.06
N LYS A 111 12.34 -14.18 32.86
CA LYS A 111 13.40 -13.15 32.85
C LYS A 111 14.46 -13.34 31.75
N MET A 112 14.49 -14.48 31.07
CA MET A 112 15.45 -14.72 29.96
C MET A 112 14.92 -14.31 28.58
N LEU A 113 13.61 -14.05 28.45
CA LEU A 113 12.95 -13.69 27.19
C LEU A 113 13.11 -12.22 26.75
N ALA A 114 13.84 -11.40 27.51
CA ALA A 114 14.12 -10.00 27.18
C ALA A 114 15.37 -9.81 26.28
N LYS A 115 15.94 -10.88 25.70
CA LYS A 115 17.12 -10.82 24.82
C LYS A 115 16.86 -11.50 23.47
N PRO A 116 17.06 -10.83 22.32
CA PRO A 116 16.72 -11.36 20.98
C PRO A 116 17.36 -12.71 20.64
N ARG A 117 18.59 -12.97 21.14
CA ARG A 117 19.29 -14.24 20.90
C ARG A 117 18.65 -15.44 21.61
N ALA A 118 17.99 -15.24 22.76
CA ALA A 118 17.33 -16.31 23.51
C ALA A 118 16.00 -16.72 22.86
N LEU A 119 15.31 -15.78 22.21
CA LEU A 119 14.08 -16.05 21.46
C LEU A 119 14.33 -16.99 20.27
N HIS A 120 15.44 -16.78 19.56
CA HIS A 120 15.82 -17.60 18.40
C HIS A 120 16.17 -19.05 18.80
N GLU A 121 16.90 -19.24 19.90
CA GLU A 121 17.19 -20.59 20.42
C GLU A 121 15.94 -21.29 20.97
N THR A 122 15.06 -20.55 21.65
CA THR A 122 13.82 -21.10 22.20
C THR A 122 12.87 -21.52 21.07
N PHE A 123 12.77 -20.71 20.01
CA PHE A 123 11.97 -21.01 18.83
C PHE A 123 12.55 -22.18 18.04
N LYS A 124 13.88 -22.28 17.93
CA LYS A 124 14.58 -23.42 17.32
C LYS A 124 14.33 -24.72 18.10
N ASN A 125 14.47 -24.70 19.42
CA ASN A 125 14.23 -25.86 20.29
C ASN A 125 12.74 -26.27 20.28
N TYR A 126 11.83 -25.30 20.18
CA TYR A 126 10.39 -25.56 20.01
C TYR A 126 10.10 -26.20 18.64
N LEU A 127 10.66 -25.68 17.55
CA LEU A 127 10.55 -26.27 16.21
C LEU A 127 11.14 -27.69 16.14
N GLU A 128 12.28 -27.93 16.78
CA GLU A 128 12.88 -29.27 16.90
C GLU A 128 11.99 -30.21 17.72
N SER A 129 11.34 -29.72 18.79
CA SER A 129 10.41 -30.52 19.59
C SER A 129 9.10 -30.86 18.87
N VAL A 130 8.60 -29.96 18.01
CA VAL A 130 7.34 -30.14 17.26
C VAL A 130 7.57 -30.98 16.00
N THR A 131 8.80 -31.02 15.48
CA THR A 131 9.16 -31.82 14.30
C THR A 131 9.63 -33.23 14.64
N GLN A 132 10.03 -33.51 15.89
CA GLN A 132 10.32 -34.86 16.37
C GLN A 132 9.07 -35.76 16.28
N GLY A 133 9.05 -36.63 15.27
CA GLY A 133 7.97 -37.59 15.02
C GLY A 133 7.32 -37.45 13.64
N THR A 134 7.59 -36.36 12.92
CA THR A 134 7.19 -36.24 11.52
C THR A 134 8.28 -36.81 10.61
N ARG A 135 7.92 -37.62 9.61
CA ARG A 135 8.84 -38.22 8.61
C ARG A 135 9.56 -37.20 7.71
N ALA A 136 9.50 -35.91 8.02
CA ALA A 136 10.26 -34.87 7.34
C ALA A 136 11.66 -34.79 7.97
N GLY A 137 12.61 -35.52 7.40
CA GLY A 137 14.01 -35.46 7.82
C GLY A 137 14.61 -34.06 7.71
N SER A 138 15.67 -33.83 8.46
CA SER A 138 16.46 -32.60 8.62
C SER A 138 16.83 -31.87 7.31
N ASN A 139 16.84 -32.56 6.18
CA ASN A 139 17.14 -31.98 4.86
C ASN A 139 16.06 -31.00 4.36
N SER A 140 14.85 -31.07 4.89
CA SER A 140 13.73 -30.17 4.54
C SER A 140 13.98 -28.75 5.08
N ILE A 141 14.60 -28.65 6.26
CA ILE A 141 14.86 -27.40 6.99
C ILE A 141 16.06 -26.66 6.39
N ASP A 142 17.09 -27.37 5.92
CA ASP A 142 18.21 -26.73 5.22
C ASP A 142 17.81 -26.19 3.84
N SER A 143 16.77 -26.75 3.20
CA SER A 143 16.20 -26.20 1.95
C SER A 143 15.46 -24.86 2.12
N LEU A 144 15.09 -24.51 3.37
CA LEU A 144 14.39 -23.28 3.73
C LEU A 144 15.33 -22.17 4.24
N LYS A 145 16.55 -22.52 4.67
CA LYS A 145 17.52 -21.55 5.23
C LYS A 145 18.05 -20.53 4.22
N ASN A 146 18.01 -20.84 2.91
CA ASN A 146 18.58 -20.00 1.85
C ASN A 146 17.59 -19.64 0.73
N LYS A 147 16.28 -19.85 0.93
CA LYS A 147 15.28 -19.31 0.00
C LYS A 147 14.93 -17.89 0.43
N VAL A 148 15.56 -16.92 -0.23
CA VAL A 148 15.02 -15.56 -0.32
C VAL A 148 13.63 -15.68 -0.95
N LEU A 149 12.59 -15.32 -0.20
CA LEU A 149 11.27 -15.09 -0.77
C LEU A 149 11.37 -13.84 -1.63
N SER A 150 11.62 -14.02 -2.92
CA SER A 150 11.36 -12.96 -3.90
C SER A 150 9.85 -12.70 -3.87
N LEU A 151 9.48 -11.51 -3.41
CA LEU A 151 8.14 -10.95 -3.52
C LEU A 151 8.01 -10.15 -4.83
N ASP A 152 8.70 -10.60 -5.88
CA ASP A 152 8.49 -10.04 -7.21
C ASP A 152 7.26 -10.66 -7.83
N ASN A 153 6.29 -9.81 -8.13
CA ASN A 153 5.11 -10.11 -8.89
C ASN A 153 5.48 -10.05 -10.39
N PRO A 154 5.56 -11.17 -11.13
CA PRO A 154 5.76 -11.12 -12.56
C PRO A 154 4.38 -11.11 -13.23
N PHE A 155 3.94 -9.93 -13.65
CA PHE A 155 2.93 -9.86 -14.70
C PHE A 155 3.53 -10.45 -15.99
N LYS A 156 3.16 -11.69 -16.30
CA LYS A 156 3.09 -12.17 -17.68
C LYS A 156 1.65 -12.53 -18.01
N THR A 157 1.18 -11.85 -19.05
CA THR A 157 -0.10 -11.98 -19.73
C THR A 157 -0.36 -13.43 -20.20
N THR A 158 -1.65 -13.75 -20.36
CA THR A 158 -2.26 -14.97 -20.95
C THR A 158 -2.46 -16.19 -20.06
N ALA A 159 -3.36 -16.09 -19.07
CA ALA A 159 -3.93 -17.25 -18.35
C ALA A 159 -5.44 -17.16 -18.07
N ALA A 160 -6.17 -16.28 -18.77
CA ALA A 160 -7.62 -16.14 -18.58
C ALA A 160 -8.44 -17.12 -19.44
N GLU A 161 -7.98 -17.52 -20.63
CA GLU A 161 -8.76 -18.39 -21.53
C GLU A 161 -8.70 -19.90 -21.19
N THR A 162 -7.70 -20.34 -20.42
CA THR A 162 -7.55 -21.76 -20.04
C THR A 162 -8.41 -22.11 -18.81
N THR A 163 -8.68 -21.15 -17.95
CA THR A 163 -9.36 -21.37 -16.67
C THR A 163 -10.88 -21.54 -16.84
N GLU A 164 -11.50 -20.80 -17.75
CA GLU A 164 -12.94 -20.95 -18.07
C GLU A 164 -13.27 -22.30 -18.74
N LYS A 165 -12.41 -22.79 -19.64
CA LYS A 165 -12.60 -24.12 -20.28
C LYS A 165 -12.45 -25.26 -19.27
N THR A 166 -11.61 -25.09 -18.25
CA THR A 166 -11.34 -26.13 -17.24
C THR A 166 -12.47 -26.20 -16.19
N ILE A 167 -13.06 -25.06 -15.82
CA ILE A 167 -14.20 -25.00 -14.88
C ILE A 167 -15.49 -25.48 -15.56
N ALA A 168 -15.72 -25.15 -16.84
CA ALA A 168 -16.86 -25.67 -17.60
C ALA A 168 -16.78 -27.19 -17.85
N ALA A 169 -15.57 -27.75 -18.05
CA ALA A 169 -15.34 -29.19 -18.16
C ALA A 169 -15.51 -29.92 -16.81
N ALA A 170 -15.16 -29.29 -15.69
CA ALA A 170 -15.39 -29.82 -14.35
C ALA A 170 -16.89 -29.85 -13.97
N SER A 171 -17.64 -28.81 -14.34
CA SER A 171 -19.09 -28.72 -14.11
C SER A 171 -19.89 -29.71 -14.98
N ARG A 172 -19.50 -29.94 -16.24
CA ARG A 172 -20.09 -31.02 -17.08
C ARG A 172 -19.77 -32.43 -16.59
N LYS A 173 -18.62 -32.65 -15.94
CA LYS A 173 -18.28 -33.94 -15.30
C LYS A 173 -19.08 -34.22 -14.03
N GLN A 174 -19.58 -33.20 -13.32
CA GLN A 174 -20.43 -33.35 -12.14
C GLN A 174 -21.89 -33.64 -12.48
N THR A 175 -22.43 -33.06 -13.56
CA THR A 175 -23.82 -33.29 -14.01
C THR A 175 -24.04 -34.63 -14.72
N ALA A 176 -22.97 -35.27 -15.22
CA ALA A 176 -23.02 -36.62 -15.80
C ALA A 176 -23.15 -37.76 -14.76
N LYS A 177 -23.12 -37.46 -13.46
CA LYS A 177 -23.12 -38.45 -12.36
C LYS A 177 -24.49 -38.78 -11.75
N LEU A 178 -25.60 -38.21 -12.25
CA LEU A 178 -26.94 -38.52 -11.74
C LEU A 178 -27.57 -39.68 -12.55
N LEU A 179 -28.04 -40.72 -11.85
CA LEU A 179 -28.75 -41.83 -12.49
C LEU A 179 -30.02 -41.32 -13.18
N SER A 180 -30.18 -41.65 -14.47
CA SER A 180 -31.37 -41.29 -15.23
C SER A 180 -32.62 -41.95 -14.64
N ALA A 181 -33.79 -41.31 -14.79
CA ALA A 181 -35.07 -41.83 -14.28
C ALA A 181 -35.41 -43.24 -14.81
N ARG A 182 -34.93 -43.59 -16.02
CA ARG A 182 -35.05 -44.93 -16.61
C ARG A 182 -34.20 -45.96 -15.85
N ARG A 183 -32.94 -45.62 -15.54
CA ARG A 183 -32.03 -46.52 -14.81
C ARG A 183 -32.47 -46.73 -13.35
N ARG A 184 -33.07 -45.71 -12.72
CA ARG A 184 -33.68 -45.84 -11.37
C ARG A 184 -34.87 -46.79 -11.35
N ARG A 185 -35.64 -46.89 -12.44
CA ARG A 185 -36.71 -47.88 -12.58
C ARG A 185 -36.17 -49.29 -12.80
N GLU A 186 -35.17 -49.46 -13.66
CA GLU A 186 -34.51 -50.75 -13.92
C GLU A 186 -33.89 -51.37 -12.66
N LEU A 187 -33.37 -50.55 -11.73
CA LEU A 187 -32.77 -51.00 -10.47
C LEU A 187 -33.78 -51.18 -9.32
N GLY A 188 -35.09 -51.03 -9.57
CA GLY A 188 -36.12 -51.20 -8.53
C GLY A 188 -36.16 -50.10 -7.45
N LEU A 189 -35.34 -49.06 -7.54
CA LEU A 189 -35.20 -48.00 -6.52
C LEU A 189 -36.48 -47.16 -6.30
N HIS A 190 -37.44 -47.24 -7.22
CA HIS A 190 -38.75 -46.59 -7.10
C HIS A 190 -39.71 -47.32 -6.13
N MET A 191 -39.39 -48.56 -5.76
CA MET A 191 -40.18 -49.37 -4.83
C MET A 191 -39.79 -49.13 -3.36
N LEU A 192 -38.64 -48.49 -3.11
CA LEU A 192 -38.12 -48.16 -1.79
C LEU A 192 -38.80 -46.89 -1.24
N ASN A 193 -40.10 -46.99 -0.94
CA ASN A 193 -40.88 -45.91 -0.32
C ASN A 193 -41.64 -46.45 0.88
N GLY A 194 -41.00 -46.48 2.04
CA GLY A 194 -41.63 -46.85 3.29
C GLY A 194 -40.93 -46.19 4.47
N LYS A 195 -41.58 -45.22 5.13
CA LYS A 195 -41.18 -44.77 6.47
C LYS A 195 -41.61 -45.85 7.47
N MET A 196 -40.72 -46.76 7.82
CA MET A 196 -40.95 -47.76 8.86
C MET A 196 -40.43 -47.24 10.20
N LYS A 197 -41.20 -47.38 11.29
CA LYS A 197 -40.73 -47.05 12.63
C LYS A 197 -39.70 -48.09 13.08
N TYR A 198 -38.73 -47.68 13.88
CA TYR A 198 -37.70 -48.61 14.37
C TYR A 198 -38.30 -49.77 15.19
N SER A 199 -39.36 -49.52 15.95
CA SER A 199 -40.13 -50.54 16.68
C SER A 199 -40.70 -51.65 15.79
N ASP A 200 -41.03 -51.32 14.54
CA ASP A 200 -41.57 -52.28 13.58
C ASP A 200 -40.42 -53.04 12.89
N ALA A 201 -39.27 -52.38 12.72
CA ALA A 201 -38.04 -53.02 12.23
C ALA A 201 -37.47 -54.02 13.24
N GLU A 202 -37.62 -53.79 14.55
CA GLU A 202 -37.26 -54.76 15.59
C GLU A 202 -38.08 -56.05 15.49
N GLN A 203 -39.38 -55.96 15.19
CA GLN A 203 -40.22 -57.14 14.93
C GLN A 203 -39.77 -57.90 13.66
N LEU A 204 -39.35 -57.17 12.63
CA LEU A 204 -38.78 -57.77 11.43
C LEU A 204 -37.45 -58.49 11.75
N ASN A 205 -36.64 -57.91 12.63
CA ASN A 205 -35.41 -58.54 13.11
C ASN A 205 -35.68 -59.84 13.88
N ASP A 206 -36.70 -59.88 14.75
CA ASP A 206 -37.08 -61.10 15.46
C ASP A 206 -37.48 -62.23 14.49
N ILE A 207 -38.24 -61.90 13.44
CA ILE A 207 -38.61 -62.86 12.39
C ILE A 207 -37.37 -63.33 11.64
N TRP A 208 -36.48 -62.39 11.29
CA TRP A 208 -35.24 -62.68 10.58
C TRP A 208 -34.29 -63.56 11.40
N ILE A 209 -34.16 -63.33 12.71
CA ILE A 209 -33.36 -64.18 13.61
C ILE A 209 -33.87 -65.62 13.60
N ARG A 210 -35.19 -65.83 13.61
CA ARG A 210 -35.78 -67.18 13.52
C ARG A 210 -35.54 -67.82 12.16
N TYR A 211 -35.75 -67.06 11.09
CA TYR A 211 -35.50 -67.51 9.71
C TYR A 211 -34.04 -67.91 9.52
N VAL A 212 -33.10 -67.04 9.86
CA VAL A 212 -31.67 -67.32 9.69
C VAL A 212 -31.28 -68.50 10.55
N SER A 213 -31.72 -68.56 11.81
CA SER A 213 -31.44 -69.70 12.70
C SER A 213 -31.84 -71.02 12.05
N GLN A 214 -33.02 -71.14 11.44
CA GLN A 214 -33.43 -72.34 10.71
C GLN A 214 -32.58 -72.64 9.46
N VAL A 215 -32.15 -71.61 8.73
CA VAL A 215 -31.38 -71.79 7.48
C VAL A 215 -29.93 -72.19 7.74
N ILE A 216 -29.33 -71.72 8.83
CA ILE A 216 -27.93 -72.00 9.19
C ILE A 216 -27.76 -72.93 10.40
N GLU A 217 -28.84 -73.39 11.04
CA GLU A 217 -28.80 -74.29 12.22
C GLU A 217 -28.02 -75.58 11.93
N SER A 218 -28.24 -76.19 10.76
CA SER A 218 -27.58 -77.44 10.37
C SER A 218 -26.05 -77.31 10.29
N GLU A 219 -25.54 -76.11 9.96
CA GLU A 219 -24.12 -75.81 9.83
C GLU A 219 -23.50 -75.27 11.13
N LEU A 220 -24.34 -74.72 12.01
CA LEU A 220 -23.97 -74.30 13.36
C LEU A 220 -23.97 -75.46 14.36
N SER A 221 -24.72 -76.52 14.10
CA SER A 221 -24.82 -77.73 14.94
C SER A 221 -23.77 -78.81 14.62
N GLU A 222 -23.07 -78.73 13.48
CA GLU A 222 -21.90 -79.57 13.13
C GLU A 222 -20.63 -79.26 14.00
N VAL A 223 -20.78 -78.72 15.20
CA VAL A 223 -19.66 -78.33 16.08
C VAL A 223 -19.25 -79.52 16.95
N GLN A 224 -18.56 -80.48 16.34
CA GLN A 224 -17.78 -81.49 17.07
C GLN A 224 -16.63 -82.09 16.24
N SER A 225 -15.82 -81.27 15.56
CA SER A 225 -14.47 -81.67 15.14
C SER A 225 -13.52 -80.48 14.93
N VAL A 226 -12.44 -80.44 15.72
CA VAL A 226 -11.48 -79.32 15.85
C VAL A 226 -10.36 -79.41 14.80
N THR A 227 -10.69 -79.48 13.51
CA THR A 227 -9.70 -79.43 12.42
C THR A 227 -9.91 -78.22 11.52
N GLU A 228 -8.82 -77.51 11.17
CA GLU A 228 -8.86 -76.28 10.35
C GLU A 228 -9.56 -76.48 9.00
N GLU A 229 -9.44 -77.67 8.40
CA GLU A 229 -10.12 -78.02 7.13
C GLU A 229 -11.64 -78.17 7.26
N ALA A 230 -12.12 -78.73 8.38
CA ALA A 230 -13.56 -78.81 8.67
C ALA A 230 -14.13 -77.41 8.86
N GLN A 231 -13.40 -76.53 9.55
CA GLN A 231 -13.79 -75.14 9.75
C GLN A 231 -13.78 -74.33 8.46
N ARG A 232 -12.83 -74.58 7.56
CA ARG A 232 -12.78 -73.94 6.23
C ARG A 232 -13.94 -74.38 5.36
N THR A 233 -14.23 -75.68 5.32
CA THR A 233 -15.37 -76.25 4.59
C THR A 233 -16.70 -75.73 5.12
N ARG A 234 -16.88 -75.67 6.44
CA ARG A 234 -18.06 -75.07 7.09
C ARG A 234 -18.20 -73.59 6.74
N ASN A 235 -17.12 -72.82 6.81
CA ASN A 235 -17.14 -71.40 6.43
C ASN A 235 -17.47 -71.21 4.93
N THR A 236 -17.02 -72.11 4.05
CA THR A 236 -17.41 -72.10 2.63
C THR A 236 -18.89 -72.43 2.42
N LYS A 237 -19.43 -73.44 3.13
CA LYS A 237 -20.87 -73.76 3.12
C LYS A 237 -21.72 -72.60 3.65
N LEU A 238 -21.31 -71.99 4.76
CA LEU A 238 -21.95 -70.80 5.33
C LEU A 238 -21.89 -69.62 4.35
N GLN A 239 -20.74 -69.34 3.73
CA GLN A 239 -20.63 -68.28 2.72
C GLN A 239 -21.55 -68.52 1.51
N ALA A 240 -21.70 -69.77 1.08
CA ALA A 240 -22.62 -70.12 0.00
C ALA A 240 -24.08 -69.87 0.39
N LYS A 241 -24.48 -70.18 1.62
CA LYS A 241 -25.83 -69.92 2.14
C LYS A 241 -26.10 -68.43 2.38
N LEU A 242 -25.17 -67.73 3.05
CA LEU A 242 -25.26 -66.29 3.35
C LEU A 242 -25.44 -65.42 2.09
N LYS A 243 -24.90 -65.86 0.95
CA LYS A 243 -25.00 -65.15 -0.34
C LYS A 243 -26.44 -65.07 -0.89
N TYR A 244 -27.33 -65.97 -0.48
CA TYR A 244 -28.71 -66.06 -0.97
C TYR A 244 -29.75 -65.83 0.14
N LEU A 245 -29.32 -65.40 1.32
CA LEU A 245 -30.24 -65.00 2.38
C LEU A 245 -30.92 -63.67 2.03
N ASP A 246 -32.20 -63.58 2.35
CA ASP A 246 -32.89 -62.29 2.44
C ASP A 246 -32.34 -61.53 3.65
N LEU A 247 -31.85 -60.32 3.43
CA LEU A 247 -31.31 -59.47 4.48
C LEU A 247 -32.38 -58.59 5.14
N SER A 248 -33.64 -58.67 4.72
CA SER A 248 -34.74 -57.92 5.35
C SER A 248 -34.94 -58.35 6.80
N GLY A 249 -34.60 -57.46 7.74
CA GLY A 249 -34.54 -57.72 9.18
C GLY A 249 -33.13 -57.94 9.73
N CYS A 250 -32.10 -57.99 8.89
CA CYS A 250 -30.71 -58.14 9.31
C CYS A 250 -30.16 -56.84 9.96
N PRO A 251 -29.50 -56.92 11.13
CA PRO A 251 -28.80 -55.78 11.71
C PRO A 251 -27.44 -55.58 11.03
N LEU A 252 -27.13 -54.35 10.62
CA LEU A 252 -25.89 -54.01 9.92
C LEU A 252 -25.27 -52.70 10.40
N GLU A 253 -23.93 -52.65 10.39
CA GLU A 253 -23.14 -51.45 10.66
C GLU A 253 -22.24 -51.11 9.46
N VAL A 254 -22.18 -49.82 9.12
CA VAL A 254 -21.34 -49.32 8.02
C VAL A 254 -19.92 -49.04 8.52
N ILE A 255 -19.01 -49.97 8.29
CA ILE A 255 -17.60 -49.86 8.72
C ILE A 255 -16.77 -48.94 7.80
N ARG A 256 -17.13 -48.85 6.51
CA ARG A 256 -16.40 -48.05 5.53
C ARG A 256 -17.32 -47.54 4.43
N SER A 257 -17.20 -46.26 4.09
CA SER A 257 -17.96 -45.59 3.03
C SER A 257 -17.09 -44.51 2.36
N GLN A 258 -17.36 -44.20 1.09
CA GLN A 258 -16.73 -43.06 0.41
C GLN A 258 -17.27 -41.72 0.93
N ASN A 259 -18.49 -41.71 1.47
CA ASN A 259 -19.03 -40.60 2.24
C ASN A 259 -18.73 -40.82 3.74
N PRO A 260 -17.87 -40.01 4.37
CA PRO A 260 -17.49 -40.17 5.78
C PRO A 260 -18.69 -40.14 6.74
N CYS A 261 -19.76 -39.42 6.40
CA CYS A 261 -20.95 -39.29 7.25
C CYS A 261 -21.75 -40.59 7.40
N ASN A 262 -21.54 -41.56 6.51
CA ASN A 262 -22.22 -42.85 6.58
C ASN A 262 -21.46 -43.88 7.43
N VAL A 263 -20.20 -43.64 7.75
CA VAL A 263 -19.40 -44.55 8.56
C VAL A 263 -19.90 -44.50 10.01
N GLY A 264 -20.16 -45.67 10.61
CA GLY A 264 -20.72 -45.79 11.96
C GLY A 264 -22.25 -45.79 12.03
N LEU A 265 -22.96 -45.72 10.89
CA LEU A 265 -24.40 -45.93 10.87
C LEU A 265 -24.70 -47.40 11.20
N ASN A 266 -25.56 -47.62 12.20
CA ASN A 266 -26.02 -48.93 12.65
C ASN A 266 -27.55 -48.97 12.60
N GLY A 267 -28.13 -49.98 11.95
CA GLY A 267 -29.57 -50.10 11.79
C GLY A 267 -30.02 -51.46 11.25
N ILE A 268 -31.33 -51.66 11.19
CA ILE A 268 -31.96 -52.88 10.68
C ILE A 268 -32.36 -52.67 9.23
N VAL A 269 -32.04 -53.61 8.34
CA VAL A 269 -32.43 -53.55 6.93
C VAL A 269 -33.94 -53.74 6.81
N VAL A 270 -34.63 -52.76 6.22
CA VAL A 270 -36.10 -52.80 6.02
C VAL A 270 -36.50 -53.11 4.58
N ALA A 271 -35.55 -52.97 3.65
CA ALA A 271 -35.72 -53.38 2.26
C ALA A 271 -34.36 -53.60 1.60
N GLU A 272 -34.30 -54.61 0.74
CA GLU A 272 -33.15 -54.90 -0.11
C GLU A 272 -33.49 -54.87 -1.60
N THR A 273 -32.57 -54.40 -2.42
CA THR A 273 -32.58 -54.60 -3.87
C THR A 273 -31.25 -55.21 -4.31
N GLN A 274 -31.09 -55.51 -5.60
CA GLN A 274 -29.89 -56.17 -6.13
C GLN A 274 -28.56 -55.47 -5.77
N GLN A 275 -28.57 -54.16 -5.44
CA GLN A 275 -27.36 -53.37 -5.13
C GLN A 275 -27.54 -52.27 -4.07
N THR A 276 -28.65 -52.26 -3.34
CA THR A 276 -28.96 -51.20 -2.37
C THR A 276 -29.68 -51.79 -1.17
N LEU A 277 -29.28 -51.37 0.03
CA LEU A 277 -29.96 -51.69 1.29
C LEU A 277 -30.55 -50.41 1.87
N GLN A 278 -31.80 -50.48 2.33
CA GLN A 278 -32.42 -49.44 3.12
C GLN A 278 -32.36 -49.84 4.59
N ILE A 279 -31.66 -49.05 5.41
CA ILE A 279 -31.52 -49.29 6.86
C ILE A 279 -32.41 -48.33 7.66
N CYS A 280 -33.15 -48.86 8.63
CA CYS A 280 -33.84 -48.08 9.66
C CYS A 280 -32.92 -47.97 10.88
N CYS A 281 -32.52 -46.74 11.23
CA CYS A 281 -31.66 -46.47 12.37
C CYS A 281 -32.51 -46.15 13.62
N PRO A 282 -32.06 -46.52 14.83
CA PRO A 282 -32.76 -46.15 16.05
C PRO A 282 -32.79 -44.63 16.17
N ALA A 283 -33.89 -44.06 16.66
CA ALA A 283 -33.95 -42.65 16.97
C ALA A 283 -32.91 -42.35 18.07
N SER A 284 -31.86 -41.60 17.72
CA SER A 284 -30.87 -41.14 18.70
C SER A 284 -31.61 -40.51 19.88
N ALA A 285 -31.39 -41.03 21.08
CA ALA A 285 -31.92 -40.50 22.32
C ALA A 285 -31.72 -38.97 22.33
N GLY A 286 -32.85 -38.25 22.46
CA GLY A 286 -32.97 -36.79 22.58
C GLY A 286 -31.73 -35.95 22.33
N ASN A 287 -31.59 -35.45 21.11
CA ASN A 287 -30.77 -34.28 20.83
C ASN A 287 -31.24 -33.11 21.72
N ASN A 288 -30.45 -32.78 22.76
CA ASN A 288 -30.37 -31.44 23.34
C ASN A 288 -29.77 -30.47 22.30
N SER A 289 -30.50 -30.23 21.21
CA SER A 289 -30.04 -29.43 20.08
C SER A 289 -30.06 -27.92 20.36
N ASP A 290 -30.85 -27.42 21.31
CA ASP A 290 -30.86 -25.97 21.63
C ASP A 290 -29.65 -25.55 22.49
N GLY A 291 -29.20 -26.40 23.42
CA GLY A 291 -28.04 -26.10 24.29
C GLY A 291 -26.67 -26.26 23.61
N THR A 292 -26.54 -27.21 22.70
CA THR A 292 -25.27 -27.52 22.03
C THR A 292 -24.99 -26.57 20.87
N ILE A 293 -26.04 -26.13 20.15
CA ILE A 293 -25.93 -25.10 19.10
C ILE A 293 -25.56 -23.75 19.71
N ARG A 294 -26.16 -23.35 20.85
CA ARG A 294 -25.75 -22.12 21.56
C ARG A 294 -24.32 -22.16 22.08
N LYS A 295 -23.84 -23.31 22.58
CA LYS A 295 -22.43 -23.50 22.97
C LYS A 295 -21.47 -23.45 21.78
N HIS A 296 -21.81 -24.07 20.65
CA HIS A 296 -20.99 -24.00 19.43
C HIS A 296 -20.99 -22.61 18.80
N MET A 297 -22.12 -21.90 18.77
CA MET A 297 -22.19 -20.50 18.32
C MET A 297 -21.37 -19.57 19.23
N GLY A 298 -21.38 -19.79 20.56
CA GLY A 298 -20.52 -19.07 21.49
C GLY A 298 -19.03 -19.35 21.29
N SER A 299 -18.67 -20.59 20.93
CA SER A 299 -17.29 -20.97 20.62
C SER A 299 -16.81 -20.37 19.29
N ILE A 300 -17.67 -20.34 18.27
CA ILE A 300 -17.38 -19.70 16.98
C ILE A 300 -17.27 -18.19 17.14
N ALA A 301 -18.18 -17.56 17.91
CA ALA A 301 -18.11 -16.13 18.20
C ALA A 301 -16.82 -15.75 18.97
N ARG A 302 -16.39 -16.58 19.93
CA ARG A 302 -15.11 -16.40 20.64
C ARG A 302 -13.92 -16.55 19.71
N LEU A 303 -13.94 -17.52 18.80
CA LEU A 303 -12.88 -17.70 17.80
C LEU A 303 -12.83 -16.53 16.82
N LEU A 304 -13.97 -16.02 16.38
CA LEU A 304 -14.07 -14.83 15.51
C LEU A 304 -13.58 -13.58 16.25
N LEU A 305 -13.96 -13.37 17.51
CA LEU A 305 -13.47 -12.27 18.34
C LEU A 305 -11.97 -12.36 18.58
N LEU A 306 -11.43 -13.54 18.85
CA LEU A 306 -9.99 -13.77 18.96
C LEU A 306 -9.29 -13.49 17.64
N GLY A 307 -9.88 -13.90 16.51
CA GLY A 307 -9.40 -13.59 15.17
C GLY A 307 -9.36 -12.10 14.91
N VAL A 308 -10.43 -11.37 15.18
CA VAL A 308 -10.47 -9.90 15.06
C VAL A 308 -9.44 -9.24 15.97
N ALA A 309 -9.33 -9.68 17.23
CA ALA A 309 -8.34 -9.14 18.16
C ALA A 309 -6.90 -9.40 17.70
N PHE A 310 -6.61 -10.59 17.16
CA PHE A 310 -5.30 -10.91 16.59
C PHE A 310 -4.99 -10.01 15.38
N HIS A 311 -5.93 -9.83 14.45
CA HIS A 311 -5.71 -8.96 13.29
C HIS A 311 -5.59 -7.49 13.72
N ALA A 312 -6.37 -7.04 14.70
CA ALA A 312 -6.22 -5.70 15.28
C ALA A 312 -4.85 -5.51 15.92
N LEU A 313 -4.35 -6.51 16.67
CA LEU A 313 -2.99 -6.49 17.23
C LEU A 313 -1.93 -6.45 16.13
N CYS A 314 -2.06 -7.27 15.08
CA CYS A 314 -1.12 -7.26 13.95
C CYS A 314 -1.11 -5.90 13.23
N ILE A 315 -2.29 -5.31 12.99
CA ILE A 315 -2.41 -3.98 12.37
C ILE A 315 -1.76 -2.92 13.27
N VAL A 316 -2.08 -2.89 14.57
CA VAL A 316 -1.47 -1.96 15.52
C VAL A 316 0.04 -2.16 15.59
N SER A 317 0.53 -3.40 15.56
CA SER A 317 1.97 -3.68 15.57
C SER A 317 2.69 -3.20 14.32
N ILE A 318 2.04 -3.22 13.14
CA ILE A 318 2.63 -2.65 11.92
C ILE A 318 2.79 -1.14 12.08
N PHE A 319 1.79 -0.44 12.62
CA PHE A 319 1.91 0.98 12.92
C PHE A 319 3.00 1.25 13.96
N ASP A 320 3.04 0.49 15.05
CA ASP A 320 4.05 0.66 16.11
C ASP A 320 5.48 0.34 15.65
N ILE A 321 5.68 -0.63 14.73
CA ILE A 321 7.00 -1.05 14.25
C ILE A 321 7.50 -0.17 13.11
N TYR A 322 6.64 0.15 12.14
CA TYR A 322 7.05 0.83 10.90
C TYR A 322 6.76 2.33 10.88
N PHE A 323 5.89 2.80 11.77
CA PHE A 323 5.53 4.19 11.89
C PHE A 323 5.98 4.62 13.29
N GLN A 324 7.27 4.87 13.50
CA GLN A 324 7.72 5.62 14.67
C GLN A 324 8.39 6.88 14.18
N SER A 325 8.14 8.00 14.86
CA SER A 325 8.72 9.26 14.42
C SER A 325 10.24 9.20 14.52
N PRO A 326 10.97 9.49 13.43
CA PRO A 326 12.43 9.59 13.45
C PRO A 326 12.90 10.83 14.22
N VAL A 327 12.00 11.76 14.55
CA VAL A 327 12.31 13.00 15.26
C VAL A 327 12.49 12.71 16.76
N GLU A 328 13.67 13.00 17.29
CA GLU A 328 14.01 12.91 18.71
C GLU A 328 14.37 14.30 19.25
N SER A 329 13.51 14.83 20.11
CA SER A 329 13.66 16.18 20.66
C SER A 329 14.80 16.30 21.69
N SER A 330 15.24 15.19 22.28
CA SER A 330 16.31 15.16 23.27
C SER A 330 17.73 15.23 22.68
N ILE A 331 17.89 15.14 21.35
CA ILE A 331 19.20 15.34 20.71
C ILE A 331 19.51 16.84 20.70
N HIS A 332 20.71 17.21 21.17
CA HIS A 332 21.13 18.61 21.21
C HIS A 332 21.94 19.01 19.98
N SER A 333 21.65 20.20 19.46
CA SER A 333 22.46 20.84 18.42
C SER A 333 23.78 21.33 19.02
N SER A 334 24.91 20.96 18.40
CA SER A 334 26.25 21.26 18.91
C SER A 334 27.03 22.13 17.93
N ARG A 335 27.42 23.33 18.37
CA ARG A 335 28.35 24.19 17.62
C ARG A 335 29.75 23.58 17.69
N TYR A 336 30.36 23.32 16.53
CA TYR A 336 31.68 22.68 16.47
C TYR A 336 32.78 23.57 15.89
N THR A 337 32.42 24.71 15.28
CA THR A 337 33.37 25.65 14.68
C THR A 337 32.92 27.11 14.83
N SER A 338 33.91 28.00 14.93
CA SER A 338 33.78 29.45 14.84
C SER A 338 34.40 30.02 13.56
N SER A 339 35.03 29.17 12.74
CA SER A 339 35.77 29.57 11.54
C SER A 339 35.43 28.62 10.39
N PRO A 340 34.19 28.66 9.88
CA PRO A 340 33.81 27.91 8.69
C PRO A 340 34.51 28.45 7.44
N PRO A 341 34.58 27.63 6.37
CA PRO A 341 35.17 28.07 5.11
C PRO A 341 34.28 29.09 4.39
N ALA A 342 32.95 28.99 4.50
CA ALA A 342 32.02 29.94 3.92
C ALA A 342 31.29 30.74 5.00
N LYS A 343 31.10 32.04 4.77
CA LYS A 343 30.19 32.88 5.55
C LYS A 343 28.74 32.69 5.13
N ARG A 344 28.54 32.34 3.85
CA ARG A 344 27.23 32.22 3.24
C ARG A 344 27.17 31.02 2.30
N VAL A 345 26.04 30.31 2.33
CA VAL A 345 25.74 29.22 1.39
C VAL A 345 24.49 29.56 0.59
N VAL A 346 24.57 29.43 -0.73
CA VAL A 346 23.44 29.60 -1.65
C VAL A 346 23.06 28.23 -2.20
N ILE A 347 21.80 27.86 -2.03
CA ILE A 347 21.25 26.57 -2.42
C ILE A 347 20.28 26.79 -3.58
N PHE A 348 20.46 26.04 -4.66
CA PHE A 348 19.53 25.98 -5.78
C PHE A 348 18.93 24.59 -5.85
N THR A 349 17.60 24.50 -5.89
CA THR A 349 16.90 23.24 -6.12
C THR A 349 16.12 23.32 -7.43
N LEU A 350 16.40 22.39 -8.34
CA LEU A 350 15.74 22.26 -9.63
C LEU A 350 14.67 21.17 -9.51
N ASP A 351 13.44 21.57 -9.19
CA ASP A 351 12.33 20.65 -8.93
C ASP A 351 12.06 19.76 -10.15
N GLY A 352 11.90 18.45 -9.93
CA GLY A 352 11.66 17.47 -10.99
C GLY A 352 12.78 17.33 -12.03
N CYS A 353 13.98 17.86 -11.79
CA CYS A 353 15.06 17.84 -12.78
C CYS A 353 15.78 16.48 -12.83
N ARG A 354 15.72 15.81 -13.98
CA ARG A 354 16.43 14.55 -14.20
C ARG A 354 17.94 14.76 -14.38
N VAL A 355 18.75 13.99 -13.66
CA VAL A 355 20.22 14.08 -13.73
C VAL A 355 20.78 13.75 -15.12
N ASP A 356 20.20 12.77 -15.83
CA ASP A 356 20.63 12.40 -17.18
C ASP A 356 20.45 13.55 -18.17
N LYS A 357 19.35 14.28 -18.05
CA LYS A 357 19.06 15.45 -18.89
C LYS A 357 19.89 16.65 -18.50
N LEU A 358 20.01 16.94 -17.19
CA LEU A 358 20.84 18.05 -16.73
C LEU A 358 22.28 17.88 -17.21
N PHE A 359 22.90 16.75 -16.92
CA PHE A 359 24.29 16.51 -17.31
C PHE A 359 24.45 16.38 -18.82
N LYS A 360 23.46 15.86 -19.55
CA LYS A 360 23.47 15.93 -21.02
C LYS A 360 23.53 17.39 -21.52
N VAL A 361 22.72 18.29 -20.95
CA VAL A 361 22.68 19.71 -21.35
C VAL A 361 23.95 20.43 -20.92
N VAL A 362 24.39 20.28 -19.68
CA VAL A 362 25.50 21.09 -19.13
C VAL A 362 26.88 20.51 -19.45
N ALA A 363 27.01 19.19 -19.65
CA ALA A 363 28.29 18.58 -19.99
C ALA A 363 28.62 18.70 -21.49
N HIS A 364 27.64 18.75 -22.39
CA HIS A 364 27.89 18.91 -23.82
C HIS A 364 27.90 20.39 -24.25
N TYR A 365 28.90 20.76 -25.06
CA TYR A 365 28.94 22.05 -25.76
C TYR A 365 27.75 22.14 -26.71
N THR A 366 26.71 22.90 -26.38
CA THR A 366 25.65 23.21 -27.36
C THR A 366 26.04 24.43 -28.19
N ASN A 367 26.61 24.19 -29.37
CA ASN A 367 25.99 24.81 -30.54
C ASN A 367 24.58 24.21 -30.61
N HIS A 368 23.55 25.05 -30.75
CA HIS A 368 22.12 24.70 -30.72
C HIS A 368 21.78 23.21 -30.93
N TYR A 369 21.23 22.60 -29.87
CA TYR A 369 20.57 21.29 -29.80
C TYR A 369 20.35 20.57 -31.16
N ASP A 370 21.19 19.57 -31.45
CA ASP A 370 20.84 18.54 -32.44
C ASP A 370 19.86 17.54 -31.78
N LEU A 371 18.57 17.75 -32.04
CA LEU A 371 17.45 16.98 -31.46
C LEU A 371 17.02 15.81 -32.36
N GLN A 372 17.86 15.37 -33.30
CA GLN A 372 17.61 14.16 -34.07
C GLN A 372 18.86 13.26 -34.10
N PRO A 373 18.78 11.98 -33.69
CA PRO A 373 19.90 11.06 -33.84
C PRO A 373 20.14 10.62 -35.29
N ASP A 374 19.22 10.91 -36.24
CA ASP A 374 19.15 10.21 -37.53
C ASP A 374 19.28 11.10 -38.78
N SER A 375 19.59 12.39 -38.68
CA SER A 375 19.73 13.25 -39.88
C SER A 375 21.18 13.46 -40.30
N ASN A 376 21.63 12.65 -41.27
CA ASN A 376 22.71 13.03 -42.18
C ASN A 376 22.21 14.14 -43.11
N ALA A 377 22.16 15.38 -42.64
CA ALA A 377 21.86 16.54 -43.48
C ALA A 377 22.78 17.71 -43.14
N ALA A 378 23.46 18.17 -44.18
CA ALA A 378 24.50 19.17 -44.17
C ALA A 378 24.03 20.56 -43.72
N GLU A 379 25.00 21.31 -43.20
CA GLU A 379 25.17 22.77 -43.25
C GLU A 379 23.92 23.60 -43.55
N SER A 380 23.36 24.20 -42.49
CA SER A 380 22.49 25.36 -42.61
C SER A 380 22.58 26.21 -41.35
N LEU A 381 23.37 27.29 -41.48
CA LEU A 381 23.45 28.54 -40.72
C LEU A 381 22.58 28.64 -39.46
N PHE A 382 23.16 28.93 -38.28
CA PHE A 382 22.73 29.97 -37.31
C PHE A 382 23.64 30.00 -36.07
N SER A 383 24.15 31.21 -35.75
CA SER A 383 24.85 31.70 -34.55
C SER A 383 26.14 30.98 -34.06
N SER A 384 27.26 31.69 -34.13
CA SER A 384 28.59 31.32 -33.64
C SER A 384 28.79 31.48 -32.13
N ASP A 385 27.72 31.42 -31.33
CA ASP A 385 27.83 31.64 -29.88
C ASP A 385 28.11 30.32 -29.15
N THR A 386 29.39 29.95 -29.15
CA THR A 386 29.97 28.74 -28.54
C THR A 386 30.11 28.90 -27.02
N ARG A 387 29.05 29.37 -26.34
CA ARG A 387 29.11 29.57 -24.89
C ARG A 387 29.00 28.23 -24.17
N VAL A 388 30.04 27.92 -23.40
CA VAL A 388 30.07 26.78 -22.50
C VAL A 388 28.98 26.95 -21.43
N PRO A 389 28.10 25.95 -21.20
CA PRO A 389 27.14 25.99 -20.09
C PRO A 389 27.85 26.22 -18.76
N PHE A 390 27.28 27.08 -17.92
CA PHE A 390 27.93 27.56 -16.70
C PHE A 390 28.19 26.43 -15.71
N LEU A 391 27.21 25.57 -15.44
CA LEU A 391 27.37 24.42 -14.55
C LEU A 391 28.36 23.40 -15.14
N GLY A 392 28.41 23.26 -16.46
CA GLY A 392 29.43 22.45 -17.14
C GLY A 392 30.85 22.96 -16.89
N ASP A 393 31.04 24.28 -16.94
CA ASP A 393 32.30 24.94 -16.60
C ASP A 393 32.64 24.75 -15.11
N VAL A 394 31.66 24.87 -14.21
CA VAL A 394 31.83 24.57 -12.79
C VAL A 394 32.36 23.15 -12.59
N MET A 395 31.69 22.15 -13.18
CA MET A 395 32.03 20.73 -13.03
C MET A 395 33.45 20.41 -13.51
N ARG A 396 33.95 21.09 -14.54
CA ARG A 396 35.27 20.84 -15.14
C ARG A 396 36.40 21.60 -14.49
N ASN A 397 36.13 22.77 -13.92
CA ASN A 397 37.20 23.71 -13.56
C ASN A 397 37.26 24.09 -12.09
N ARG A 398 36.15 24.08 -11.34
CA ARG A 398 36.14 24.65 -9.98
C ARG A 398 35.24 23.97 -8.95
N GLY A 399 34.38 23.02 -9.33
CA GLY A 399 33.43 22.37 -8.44
C GLY A 399 33.68 20.87 -8.24
N SER A 400 32.96 20.32 -7.27
CA SER A 400 32.75 18.88 -7.10
C SER A 400 31.32 18.54 -7.47
N TRP A 401 31.10 17.37 -8.06
CA TRP A 401 29.80 16.99 -8.61
C TRP A 401 29.61 15.47 -8.62
N GLY A 402 28.36 15.04 -8.72
CA GLY A 402 27.98 13.63 -8.82
C GLY A 402 26.47 13.43 -8.80
N VAL A 403 26.04 12.21 -8.50
CA VAL A 403 24.62 11.84 -8.40
C VAL A 403 24.19 11.81 -6.93
N SER A 404 23.09 12.49 -6.62
CA SER A 404 22.40 12.45 -5.35
C SER A 404 21.28 11.41 -5.42
N HIS A 405 21.35 10.39 -4.56
CA HIS A 405 20.44 9.25 -4.54
C HIS A 405 19.33 9.47 -3.49
N ASN A 406 18.08 9.48 -3.95
CA ASN A 406 16.88 9.70 -3.14
C ASN A 406 16.11 8.37 -2.90
N HIS A 407 15.17 8.37 -1.97
CA HIS A 407 14.23 7.26 -1.72
C HIS A 407 12.82 7.62 -2.16
N ALA A 408 12.02 6.58 -2.44
CA ALA A 408 10.59 6.74 -2.53
C ALA A 408 9.97 7.03 -1.14
N PRO A 409 8.88 7.79 -1.07
CA PRO A 409 8.21 8.45 -2.18
C PRO A 409 8.96 9.71 -2.63
N THR A 410 9.16 9.87 -3.94
CA THR A 410 9.82 11.05 -4.51
C THR A 410 8.82 12.21 -4.68
N GLU A 411 8.14 12.57 -3.60
CA GLU A 411 7.23 13.71 -3.51
C GLU A 411 8.02 14.93 -3.01
N SER A 412 7.70 16.14 -3.47
CA SER A 412 8.54 17.32 -3.19
C SER A 412 8.81 17.52 -1.69
N ARG A 413 7.79 17.40 -0.83
CA ARG A 413 7.96 17.63 0.62
C ARG A 413 8.97 16.66 1.28
N PRO A 414 8.81 15.33 1.23
CA PRO A 414 9.80 14.40 1.76
C PRO A 414 11.22 14.65 1.26
N CYS A 415 11.36 14.97 -0.03
CA CYS A 415 12.65 15.24 -0.67
C CYS A 415 13.30 16.53 -0.15
N HIS A 416 12.54 17.62 0.02
CA HIS A 416 13.04 18.87 0.60
C HIS A 416 13.43 18.70 2.07
N VAL A 417 12.72 17.86 2.83
CA VAL A 417 13.11 17.48 4.20
C VAL A 417 14.44 16.71 4.18
N ALA A 418 14.60 15.73 3.29
CA ALA A 418 15.87 15.01 3.15
C ALA A 418 17.03 15.95 2.79
N LEU A 419 16.84 16.85 1.82
CA LEU A 419 17.86 17.79 1.36
C LEU A 419 18.30 18.77 2.45
N THR A 420 17.36 19.27 3.26
CA THR A 420 17.61 20.42 4.17
C THR A 420 17.73 20.03 5.64
N ALA A 421 17.15 18.91 6.05
CA ALA A 421 17.24 18.36 7.41
C ALA A 421 18.13 17.10 7.47
N GLY A 422 18.40 16.47 6.33
CA GLY A 422 19.22 15.26 6.27
C GLY A 422 18.54 14.05 6.90
N MET A 423 17.21 13.99 6.86
CA MET A 423 16.42 12.87 7.36
C MET A 423 15.30 12.54 6.38
N TYR A 424 14.93 11.27 6.29
CA TYR A 424 13.73 10.87 5.55
C TYR A 424 12.49 11.23 6.37
N GLU A 425 11.48 11.79 5.69
CA GLU A 425 10.25 12.19 6.36
C GLU A 425 9.50 10.98 6.95
N ASP A 426 8.83 11.24 8.07
CA ASP A 426 8.17 10.26 8.91
C ASP A 426 7.01 9.54 8.20
N PRO A 427 7.03 8.20 8.08
CA PRO A 427 5.86 7.44 7.66
C PRO A 427 4.64 7.75 8.53
N HIS A 428 4.75 8.17 9.79
CA HIS A 428 3.59 8.59 10.60
C HIS A 428 2.82 9.77 9.98
N ALA A 429 3.45 10.58 9.13
CA ALA A 429 2.76 11.60 8.33
C ALA A 429 1.79 10.99 7.30
N VAL A 430 1.97 9.71 6.93
CA VAL A 430 1.05 8.90 6.08
C VAL A 430 -0.33 8.76 6.74
N SER A 431 -0.43 8.88 8.07
CA SER A 431 -1.73 8.91 8.76
C SER A 431 -2.59 10.14 8.39
N LYS A 432 -2.03 11.12 7.67
CA LYS A 432 -2.66 12.41 7.39
C LYS A 432 -2.74 12.81 5.92
N ASN A 433 -2.27 12.00 4.96
CA ASN A 433 -2.62 12.09 3.53
C ASN A 433 -1.82 11.08 2.70
N TRP A 434 -2.51 10.16 2.02
CA TRP A 434 -1.93 9.33 0.95
C TRP A 434 -2.84 9.41 -0.28
N LYS A 435 -2.33 9.92 -1.40
CA LYS A 435 -3.01 9.77 -2.69
C LYS A 435 -2.54 8.46 -3.36
N GLN A 436 -3.42 7.46 -3.22
CA GLN A 436 -3.63 6.24 -4.03
C GLN A 436 -2.81 4.97 -3.76
N HIS A 437 -3.57 3.86 -3.59
CA HIS A 437 -3.12 2.47 -3.72
C HIS A 437 -3.81 1.81 -4.93
N PRO A 438 -3.10 1.04 -5.78
CA PRO A 438 -3.67 0.46 -7.00
C PRO A 438 -4.13 -1.02 -6.87
N VAL A 439 -4.49 -1.49 -5.67
CA VAL A 439 -4.96 -2.89 -5.49
C VAL A 439 -6.49 -2.93 -5.45
N PRO A 440 -7.17 -3.77 -6.26
CA PRO A 440 -8.61 -3.97 -6.15
C PRO A 440 -8.97 -4.47 -4.75
N PHE A 441 -9.89 -3.77 -4.07
CA PHE A 441 -10.40 -4.16 -2.76
C PHE A 441 -11.91 -4.39 -2.81
N ASP A 442 -12.40 -5.35 -2.03
CA ASP A 442 -13.83 -5.53 -1.81
C ASP A 442 -14.34 -4.38 -0.94
N SER A 443 -15.38 -3.69 -1.41
CA SER A 443 -15.91 -2.49 -0.76
C SER A 443 -17.42 -2.57 -0.59
N VAL A 444 -17.97 -1.73 0.29
CA VAL A 444 -19.42 -1.60 0.46
C VAL A 444 -20.15 -1.25 -0.85
N PHE A 445 -19.46 -0.65 -1.82
CA PHE A 445 -19.99 -0.38 -3.15
C PHE A 445 -20.20 -1.68 -3.94
N ASN A 446 -19.26 -2.63 -3.87
CA ASN A 446 -19.38 -3.94 -4.51
C ASN A 446 -20.53 -4.78 -3.94
N GLN A 447 -20.82 -4.61 -2.64
CA GLN A 447 -21.85 -5.35 -1.91
C GLN A 447 -23.23 -4.66 -1.89
N SER A 448 -23.34 -3.48 -2.49
CA SER A 448 -24.58 -2.70 -2.59
C SER A 448 -25.50 -3.24 -3.69
N ASN A 449 -26.82 -3.05 -3.56
CA ASN A 449 -27.73 -3.32 -4.69
C ASN A 449 -27.72 -2.14 -5.67
N ASN A 450 -27.59 -0.91 -5.15
CA ASN A 450 -27.40 0.31 -5.92
C ASN A 450 -26.41 1.22 -5.20
N ALA A 451 -25.52 1.86 -5.96
CA ALA A 451 -24.61 2.87 -5.43
C ALA A 451 -24.62 4.15 -6.26
N PHE A 452 -24.57 5.30 -5.60
CA PHE A 452 -24.37 6.61 -6.23
C PHE A 452 -23.15 7.28 -5.62
N ILE A 453 -22.14 7.59 -6.43
CA ILE A 453 -20.83 8.05 -5.99
C ILE A 453 -20.58 9.42 -6.62
N PHE A 454 -20.40 10.45 -5.79
CA PHE A 454 -20.17 11.82 -6.23
C PHE A 454 -18.89 12.40 -5.64
N GLY A 455 -18.12 13.14 -6.44
CA GLY A 455 -17.06 14.02 -5.92
C GLY A 455 -15.77 14.02 -6.75
N ASN A 456 -14.63 13.69 -6.12
CA ASN A 456 -13.32 13.84 -6.76
C ASN A 456 -13.13 12.97 -8.01
N LYS A 457 -12.50 13.58 -9.03
CA LYS A 457 -12.23 12.99 -10.35
C LYS A 457 -11.36 11.75 -10.34
N ASP A 458 -10.56 11.57 -9.30
CA ASP A 458 -9.65 10.44 -9.16
C ASP A 458 -10.23 9.39 -8.20
N VAL A 459 -10.96 9.80 -7.15
CA VAL A 459 -11.51 8.88 -6.14
C VAL A 459 -12.81 8.22 -6.59
N ALA A 460 -13.75 8.96 -7.18
CA ALA A 460 -15.04 8.39 -7.57
C ALA A 460 -14.87 7.23 -8.58
N PRO A 461 -13.99 7.33 -9.60
CA PRO A 461 -13.79 6.24 -10.56
C PRO A 461 -13.17 5.01 -9.94
N ILE A 462 -12.30 5.19 -8.94
CA ILE A 462 -11.68 4.08 -8.23
C ILE A 462 -12.74 3.28 -7.45
N LEU A 463 -13.63 3.98 -6.75
CA LEU A 463 -14.69 3.34 -5.96
C LEU A 463 -15.77 2.67 -6.84
N ALA A 464 -16.02 3.23 -8.04
CA ALA A 464 -16.98 2.67 -8.99
C ALA A 464 -16.41 1.52 -9.83
N ARG A 465 -15.09 1.46 -10.06
CA ARG A 465 -14.40 0.57 -11.02
C ARG A 465 -14.80 -0.90 -10.93
N HIS A 466 -15.10 -1.40 -9.74
CA HIS A 466 -15.43 -2.81 -9.49
C HIS A 466 -16.88 -3.03 -9.02
N ALA A 467 -17.71 -1.99 -9.04
CA ALA A 467 -19.13 -2.02 -8.68
C ALA A 467 -19.96 -1.63 -9.91
N PRO A 468 -20.31 -2.56 -10.82
CA PRO A 468 -21.02 -2.25 -12.07
C PRO A 468 -22.42 -1.66 -11.85
N GLN A 469 -23.00 -1.84 -10.66
CA GLN A 469 -24.25 -1.24 -10.22
C GLN A 469 -24.09 0.20 -9.70
N ALA A 470 -22.86 0.67 -9.49
CA ALA A 470 -22.57 2.02 -9.06
C ALA A 470 -22.66 3.00 -10.23
N THR A 471 -23.39 4.10 -10.01
CA THR A 471 -23.35 5.27 -10.88
C THR A 471 -22.40 6.28 -10.27
N GLU A 472 -21.41 6.73 -11.03
CA GLU A 472 -20.50 7.79 -10.58
C GLU A 472 -20.66 9.07 -11.38
N GLU A 473 -20.55 10.20 -10.70
CA GLU A 473 -20.31 11.50 -11.34
C GLU A 473 -19.23 12.25 -10.54
N HIS A 474 -18.26 12.78 -11.25
CA HIS A 474 -17.20 13.59 -10.66
C HIS A 474 -17.03 14.88 -11.47
N TYR A 475 -16.49 15.91 -10.84
CA TYR A 475 -16.04 17.09 -11.58
C TYR A 475 -14.85 16.72 -12.47
N THR A 476 -14.67 17.44 -13.58
CA THR A 476 -13.48 17.31 -14.42
C THR A 476 -12.27 17.99 -13.78
N ALA A 477 -11.06 17.67 -14.22
CA ALA A 477 -9.86 18.39 -13.79
C ALA A 477 -9.96 19.91 -14.03
N LYS A 478 -10.62 20.31 -15.12
CA LYS A 478 -10.87 21.71 -15.43
C LYS A 478 -11.83 22.36 -14.42
N GLU A 479 -12.95 21.71 -14.11
CA GLU A 479 -13.93 22.21 -13.13
C GLU A 479 -13.35 22.22 -11.72
N GLU A 480 -12.51 21.26 -11.35
CA GLU A 480 -11.79 21.23 -10.08
C GLU A 480 -10.92 22.48 -9.94
N VAL A 481 -10.08 22.77 -10.94
CA VAL A 481 -9.21 23.95 -10.96
C VAL A 481 -10.04 25.25 -10.91
N GLU A 482 -11.12 25.34 -11.67
CA GLU A 482 -12.00 26.52 -11.67
C GLU A 482 -12.67 26.73 -10.31
N MET A 483 -13.19 25.67 -9.68
CA MET A 483 -13.82 25.74 -8.36
C MET A 483 -12.82 26.04 -7.25
N VAL A 484 -11.66 25.37 -7.22
CA VAL A 484 -10.59 25.64 -6.24
C VAL A 484 -10.08 27.08 -6.35
N ARG A 485 -9.98 27.60 -7.58
CA ARG A 485 -9.57 28.98 -7.84
C ARG A 485 -10.53 30.01 -7.25
N GLU A 486 -11.83 29.73 -7.29
CA GLU A 486 -12.85 30.64 -6.75
C GLU A 486 -13.01 30.47 -5.24
N ASP A 487 -13.27 29.24 -4.77
CA ASP A 487 -13.38 28.87 -3.36
C ASP A 487 -13.38 27.33 -3.23
N THR A 488 -12.45 26.78 -2.45
CA THR A 488 -12.32 25.33 -2.20
C THR A 488 -13.60 24.66 -1.69
N THR A 489 -14.48 25.40 -0.99
CA THR A 489 -15.78 24.89 -0.53
C THR A 489 -16.73 24.59 -1.70
N LEU A 490 -16.48 25.15 -2.89
CA LEU A 490 -17.30 24.91 -4.08
C LEU A 490 -17.24 23.45 -4.56
N LEU A 491 -16.16 22.72 -4.25
CA LEU A 491 -16.09 21.28 -4.49
C LEU A 491 -17.12 20.52 -3.65
N ASP A 492 -17.29 20.91 -2.39
CA ASP A 492 -18.29 20.34 -1.49
C ASP A 492 -19.71 20.73 -1.91
N VAL A 493 -19.88 21.98 -2.32
CA VAL A 493 -21.13 22.48 -2.88
C VAL A 493 -21.49 21.74 -4.17
N TRP A 494 -20.52 21.40 -5.02
CA TRP A 494 -20.73 20.59 -6.22
C TRP A 494 -21.25 19.21 -5.86
N THR A 495 -20.60 18.50 -4.94
CA THR A 495 -21.03 17.17 -4.48
C THR A 495 -22.44 17.23 -3.89
N TYR A 496 -22.74 18.26 -3.08
CA TYR A 496 -24.08 18.48 -2.54
C TYR A 496 -25.13 18.77 -3.63
N ARG A 497 -24.80 19.56 -4.66
CA ARG A 497 -25.71 19.83 -5.79
C ARG A 497 -26.08 18.54 -6.53
N LYS A 498 -25.12 17.64 -6.74
CA LYS A 498 -25.37 16.33 -7.37
C LYS A 498 -26.26 15.44 -6.53
N MET A 499 -25.99 15.34 -5.23
CA MET A 499 -26.88 14.63 -4.30
C MET A 499 -28.30 15.20 -4.32
N LYS A 500 -28.44 16.53 -4.30
CA LYS A 500 -29.75 17.19 -4.36
C LYS A 500 -30.46 16.92 -5.69
N GLU A 501 -29.74 16.92 -6.80
CA GLU A 501 -30.27 16.59 -8.12
C GLU A 501 -30.79 15.14 -8.16
N LEU A 502 -30.02 14.18 -7.64
CA LEU A 502 -30.37 12.77 -7.55
C LEU A 502 -31.75 12.58 -6.90
N PHE A 503 -31.96 13.11 -5.69
CA PHE A 503 -33.24 12.99 -4.98
C PHE A 503 -34.37 13.80 -5.61
N THR A 504 -34.05 14.90 -6.30
CA THR A 504 -35.06 15.73 -7.00
C THR A 504 -35.58 15.04 -8.27
N ARG A 505 -34.74 14.19 -8.89
CA ARG A 505 -35.09 13.38 -10.06
C ARG A 505 -35.74 12.07 -9.67
N GLY A 506 -35.22 11.40 -8.65
CA GLY A 506 -35.66 10.07 -8.22
C GLY A 506 -36.94 10.07 -7.39
N THR A 507 -38.00 10.70 -7.90
CA THR A 507 -39.37 10.60 -7.36
C THR A 507 -40.24 9.73 -8.26
N GLU A 508 -41.26 9.08 -7.72
CA GLU A 508 -42.17 8.20 -8.49
C GLU A 508 -42.71 8.84 -9.77
N VAL A 509 -42.96 10.15 -9.70
CA VAL A 509 -43.58 10.95 -10.76
C VAL A 509 -42.58 11.34 -11.85
N ARG A 510 -41.29 11.48 -11.52
CA ARG A 510 -40.28 12.02 -12.44
C ARG A 510 -39.40 10.95 -13.07
N ASP A 511 -38.98 9.98 -12.28
CA ASP A 511 -38.11 8.90 -12.73
C ASP A 511 -38.38 7.67 -11.86
N ILE A 512 -39.33 6.86 -12.32
CA ILE A 512 -39.81 5.67 -11.59
C ILE A 512 -38.72 4.60 -11.43
N GLU A 513 -37.76 4.54 -12.35
CA GLU A 513 -36.64 3.59 -12.26
C GLU A 513 -35.61 4.06 -11.24
N LEU A 514 -35.24 5.33 -11.26
CA LEU A 514 -34.38 5.92 -10.25
C LEU A 514 -35.04 5.91 -8.87
N TYR A 515 -36.36 6.16 -8.79
CA TYR A 515 -37.14 6.05 -7.56
C TYR A 515 -37.02 4.65 -6.96
N LYS A 516 -37.17 3.59 -7.76
CA LYS A 516 -37.00 2.21 -7.31
C LYS A 516 -35.58 1.95 -6.81
N LYS A 517 -34.54 2.43 -7.52
CA LYS A 517 -33.15 2.29 -7.08
C LYS A 517 -32.86 3.00 -5.75
N LEU A 518 -33.45 4.17 -5.53
CA LEU A 518 -33.34 4.94 -4.27
C LEU A 518 -34.14 4.34 -3.11
N HIS A 519 -35.08 3.43 -3.38
CA HIS A 519 -35.88 2.74 -2.37
C HIS A 519 -35.57 1.24 -2.29
N ASP A 520 -34.49 0.81 -2.95
CA ASP A 520 -34.01 -0.57 -2.91
C ASP A 520 -33.20 -0.83 -1.63
N ASP A 521 -33.24 -2.08 -1.16
CA ASP A 521 -32.46 -2.49 0.00
C ASP A 521 -30.96 -2.39 -0.32
N LYS A 522 -30.12 -2.09 0.69
CA LYS A 522 -28.66 -1.92 0.52
C LYS A 522 -28.25 -0.82 -0.49
N LEU A 523 -29.04 0.26 -0.56
CA LEU A 523 -28.62 1.50 -1.22
C LEU A 523 -27.40 2.11 -0.52
N VAL A 524 -26.38 2.48 -1.30
CA VAL A 524 -25.22 3.24 -0.83
C VAL A 524 -25.13 4.57 -1.57
N ILE A 525 -25.08 5.68 -0.86
CA ILE A 525 -24.80 7.00 -1.46
C ILE A 525 -23.52 7.51 -0.82
N TYR A 526 -22.51 7.74 -1.66
CA TYR A 526 -21.23 8.26 -1.25
C TYR A 526 -20.99 9.63 -1.86
N CYS A 527 -20.74 10.59 -0.97
CA CYS A 527 -20.44 11.96 -1.32
C CYS A 527 -19.04 12.25 -0.80
N HIS A 528 -18.08 12.40 -1.71
CA HIS A 528 -16.73 12.83 -1.38
C HIS A 528 -16.71 14.36 -1.31
N PHE A 529 -16.63 14.87 -0.09
CA PHE A 529 -16.47 16.29 0.22
C PHE A 529 -14.97 16.61 0.33
N LEU A 530 -14.34 16.91 -0.80
CA LEU A 530 -12.89 17.18 -0.89
C LEU A 530 -12.52 18.59 -0.40
N GLY A 531 -13.47 19.53 -0.36
CA GLY A 531 -13.21 20.89 0.09
C GLY A 531 -12.65 20.93 1.51
N THR A 532 -13.00 19.94 2.36
CA THR A 532 -12.44 19.79 3.71
C THR A 532 -11.01 19.24 3.73
N ASP A 533 -10.61 18.47 2.73
CA ASP A 533 -9.26 17.89 2.59
C ASP A 533 -8.26 18.93 2.07
N LEU A 534 -8.74 19.83 1.18
CA LEU A 534 -8.00 20.99 0.70
C LEU A 534 -8.01 22.17 1.70
N THR A 535 -8.89 22.13 2.70
CA THR A 535 -8.93 23.09 3.82
C THR A 535 -8.48 22.48 5.15
N GLY A 536 -8.09 21.20 5.18
CA GLY A 536 -7.43 20.55 6.31
C GLY A 536 -6.17 21.33 6.68
N PRO A 537 -5.69 21.28 7.93
CA PRO A 537 -4.62 22.16 8.36
C PRO A 537 -3.42 21.97 7.43
N LYS A 538 -3.10 23.01 6.64
CA LYS A 538 -1.87 23.19 5.85
C LYS A 538 -0.57 23.08 6.70
N TYR A 539 -0.63 22.47 7.90
CA TYR A 539 0.22 22.77 9.05
C TYR A 539 0.60 21.54 9.92
N GLY A 540 0.51 20.31 9.40
CA GLY A 540 0.74 19.07 10.18
C GLY A 540 2.14 18.44 10.14
N ALA A 541 3.21 19.21 9.86
CA ALA A 541 4.57 18.67 10.01
C ALA A 541 4.98 18.74 11.48
N GLU A 542 5.46 17.61 12.04
CA GLU A 542 6.18 17.66 13.32
C GLU A 542 7.39 18.60 13.16
N PRO A 543 7.69 19.46 14.14
CA PRO A 543 8.80 20.41 14.05
C PRO A 543 10.12 19.66 13.86
N PHE A 544 10.77 19.88 12.72
CA PHE A 544 12.08 19.33 12.42
C PHE A 544 13.14 20.42 12.33
N ASP A 545 14.39 20.06 12.63
CA ASP A 545 15.53 20.96 12.44
C ASP A 545 16.07 20.85 11.03
N SER A 546 16.53 21.97 10.48
CA SER A 546 17.09 22.07 9.14
C SER A 546 18.25 23.06 9.10
N VAL A 547 18.95 23.13 7.98
CA VAL A 547 20.00 24.15 7.79
C VAL A 547 19.48 25.59 7.98
N PHE A 548 18.18 25.84 7.79
CA PHE A 548 17.58 27.17 7.97
C PHE A 548 17.44 27.56 9.43
N ASN A 549 17.01 26.64 10.30
CA ASN A 549 16.87 26.98 11.72
C ASN A 549 18.22 26.99 12.46
N GLN A 550 19.26 26.37 11.89
CA GLN A 550 20.63 26.43 12.39
C GLN A 550 21.43 27.65 11.87
N SER A 551 20.90 28.41 10.90
CA SER A 551 21.53 29.61 10.35
C SER A 551 21.28 30.84 11.22
N ASN A 552 22.13 31.87 11.09
CA ASN A 552 21.87 33.16 11.77
C ASN A 552 20.76 33.94 11.05
N ASN A 553 20.78 33.91 9.71
CA ASN A 553 19.76 34.48 8.84
C ASN A 553 19.50 33.52 7.68
N ALA A 554 18.27 33.50 7.19
CA ALA A 554 17.91 32.75 5.99
C ALA A 554 16.98 33.55 5.07
N PHE A 555 17.15 33.38 3.76
CA PHE A 555 16.24 33.91 2.75
C PHE A 555 15.80 32.78 1.82
N ILE A 556 14.50 32.57 1.69
CA ILE A 556 13.92 31.40 1.01
C ILE A 556 12.95 31.88 -0.07
N PHE A 557 13.19 31.50 -1.32
CA PHE A 557 12.40 31.98 -2.47
C PHE A 557 11.88 30.84 -3.34
N GLY A 558 10.66 30.98 -3.85
CA GLY A 558 10.14 30.20 -4.96
C GLY A 558 8.75 29.62 -4.72
N ASN A 559 8.63 28.28 -4.68
CA ASN A 559 7.34 27.58 -4.65
C ASN A 559 6.51 27.91 -3.40
N LYS A 560 5.22 28.16 -3.63
CA LYS A 560 4.21 28.58 -2.63
C LYS A 560 3.92 27.58 -1.51
N ASP A 561 4.22 26.31 -1.73
CA ASP A 561 4.03 25.23 -0.78
C ASP A 561 5.37 24.85 -0.12
N VAL A 562 6.49 24.90 -0.85
CA VAL A 562 7.83 24.55 -0.35
C VAL A 562 8.42 25.63 0.56
N ALA A 563 8.46 26.89 0.10
CA ALA A 563 9.14 27.96 0.85
C ALA A 563 8.56 28.15 2.27
N PRO A 564 7.23 28.16 2.47
CA PRO A 564 6.66 28.25 3.82
C PRO A 564 6.98 27.06 4.72
N ILE A 565 7.09 25.84 4.17
CA ILE A 565 7.45 24.65 4.95
C ILE A 565 8.88 24.76 5.47
N LEU A 566 9.80 25.21 4.62
CA LEU A 566 11.22 25.39 5.00
C LEU A 566 11.42 26.53 6.02
N ALA A 567 10.64 27.61 5.92
CA ALA A 567 10.73 28.75 6.82
C ALA A 567 10.06 28.52 8.19
N ARG A 568 9.06 27.63 8.28
CA ARG A 568 8.16 27.48 9.43
C ARG A 568 8.85 27.38 10.79
N HIS A 569 9.98 26.68 10.85
CA HIS A 569 10.71 26.42 12.10
C HIS A 569 11.99 27.25 12.23
N ALA A 570 12.19 28.21 11.34
CA ALA A 570 13.31 29.16 11.34
C ALA A 570 12.76 30.59 11.48
N PRO A 571 12.45 31.07 12.70
CA PRO A 571 11.85 32.41 12.90
C PRO A 571 12.72 33.58 12.40
N GLN A 572 14.02 33.34 12.21
CA GLN A 572 14.96 34.28 11.60
C GLN A 572 14.89 34.31 10.06
N ALA A 573 14.23 33.32 9.44
CA ALA A 573 14.12 33.22 8.00
C ALA A 573 13.09 34.21 7.45
N THR A 574 13.46 34.87 6.35
CA THR A 574 12.52 35.59 5.50
C THR A 574 12.19 34.69 4.33
N GLU A 575 10.91 34.43 4.09
CA GLU A 575 10.46 33.80 2.85
C GLU A 575 9.79 34.82 1.94
N GLU A 576 9.88 34.61 0.62
CA GLU A 576 8.89 35.14 -0.32
C GLU A 576 8.57 34.05 -1.35
N HIS A 577 7.29 33.86 -1.66
CA HIS A 577 6.84 32.92 -2.69
C HIS A 577 5.78 33.56 -3.60
N TYR A 578 5.62 33.04 -4.81
CA TYR A 578 4.52 33.45 -5.67
C TYR A 578 3.18 32.95 -5.11
N THR A 579 2.10 33.63 -5.43
CA THR A 579 0.73 33.19 -5.12
C THR A 579 0.27 32.12 -6.12
N ALA A 580 -0.74 31.34 -5.75
CA ALA A 580 -1.36 30.38 -6.68
C ALA A 580 -1.89 31.06 -7.97
N LYS A 581 -2.31 32.33 -7.87
CA LYS A 581 -2.75 33.10 -9.03
C LYS A 581 -1.58 33.43 -9.96
N GLU A 582 -0.48 33.94 -9.41
CA GLU A 582 0.72 34.26 -10.19
C GLU A 582 1.33 33.02 -10.83
N GLU A 583 1.34 31.89 -10.12
CA GLU A 583 1.78 30.60 -10.66
C GLU A 583 1.00 30.22 -11.91
N VAL A 584 -0.34 30.22 -11.83
CA VAL A 584 -1.20 29.89 -12.99
C VAL A 584 -1.00 30.86 -14.15
N GLU A 585 -0.83 32.16 -13.88
CA GLU A 585 -0.60 33.17 -14.91
C GLU A 585 0.74 32.94 -15.61
N MET A 586 1.81 32.69 -14.85
CA MET A 586 3.14 32.38 -15.39
C MET A 586 3.16 31.07 -16.16
N VAL A 587 2.67 29.97 -15.60
CA VAL A 587 2.66 28.63 -16.23
C VAL A 587 1.88 28.60 -17.54
N ARG A 588 0.82 29.40 -17.62
CA ARG A 588 0.03 29.54 -18.85
C ARG A 588 0.84 30.19 -19.97
N GLU A 589 1.68 31.16 -19.64
CA GLU A 589 2.57 31.84 -20.58
C GLU A 589 3.79 30.96 -20.88
N ASP A 590 4.61 30.68 -19.86
CA ASP A 590 5.83 29.89 -19.93
C ASP A 590 6.23 29.42 -18.51
N THR A 591 6.47 28.13 -18.34
CA THR A 591 6.85 27.50 -17.06
C THR A 591 8.16 28.06 -16.50
N THR A 592 9.08 28.49 -17.36
CA THR A 592 10.37 29.09 -16.96
C THR A 592 10.20 30.42 -16.20
N LEU A 593 9.04 31.09 -16.34
CA LEU A 593 8.78 32.36 -15.66
C LEU A 593 8.75 32.22 -14.13
N LEU A 594 8.46 31.02 -13.61
CA LEU A 594 8.57 30.71 -12.18
C LEU A 594 10.03 30.78 -11.71
N ASP A 595 10.96 30.30 -12.54
CA ASP A 595 12.40 30.33 -12.23
C ASP A 595 12.93 31.76 -12.33
N VAL A 596 12.48 32.49 -13.35
CA VAL A 596 12.78 33.91 -13.52
C VAL A 596 12.21 34.73 -12.36
N TRP A 597 11.05 34.38 -11.82
CA TRP A 597 10.48 35.03 -10.63
C TRP A 597 11.41 34.87 -9.42
N THR A 598 11.89 33.66 -9.15
CA THR A 598 12.84 33.39 -8.05
C THR A 598 14.12 34.21 -8.23
N TYR A 599 14.67 34.28 -9.45
CA TYR A 599 15.82 35.15 -9.75
C TYR A 599 15.53 36.64 -9.54
N ARG A 600 14.34 37.14 -9.93
CA ARG A 600 13.95 38.54 -9.69
C ARG A 600 13.90 38.86 -8.21
N LYS A 601 13.40 37.94 -7.37
CA LYS A 601 13.41 38.11 -5.91
C LYS A 601 14.80 38.16 -5.32
N MET A 602 15.70 37.31 -5.79
CA MET A 602 17.12 37.40 -5.46
C MET A 602 17.71 38.77 -5.84
N LYS A 603 17.42 39.24 -7.06
CA LYS A 603 17.87 40.56 -7.51
C LYS A 603 17.31 41.71 -6.66
N GLU A 604 16.03 41.65 -6.31
CA GLU A 604 15.38 42.61 -5.42
C GLU A 604 16.01 42.62 -4.03
N LEU A 605 16.31 41.44 -3.46
CA LEU A 605 16.95 41.28 -2.16
C LEU A 605 18.28 42.06 -2.09
N PHE A 606 19.21 41.79 -3.01
CA PHE A 606 20.53 42.43 -3.02
C PHE A 606 20.48 43.90 -3.45
N THR A 607 19.51 44.28 -4.29
CA THR A 607 19.29 45.68 -4.70
C THR A 607 18.73 46.53 -3.56
N ARG A 608 17.93 45.95 -2.66
CA ARG A 608 17.38 46.62 -1.47
C ARG A 608 18.35 46.60 -0.30
N GLY A 609 19.03 45.49 -0.09
CA GLY A 609 19.90 45.28 1.06
C GLY A 609 21.22 46.00 0.95
N THR A 610 21.26 47.30 0.71
CA THR A 610 22.50 48.11 0.75
C THR A 610 22.50 48.99 2.00
N GLU A 611 23.66 49.38 2.51
CA GLU A 611 23.77 50.27 3.69
C GLU A 611 22.89 51.52 3.58
N VAL A 612 22.77 52.06 2.36
CA VAL A 612 22.01 53.29 2.06
C VAL A 612 20.50 53.05 2.01
N ARG A 613 20.06 51.88 1.54
CA ARG A 613 18.63 51.62 1.27
C ARG A 613 17.93 50.91 2.41
N ASP A 614 18.58 49.92 3.02
CA ASP A 614 18.04 49.13 4.13
C ASP A 614 19.19 48.58 4.97
N ILE A 615 19.58 49.34 6.00
CA ILE A 615 20.72 49.02 6.86
C ILE A 615 20.51 47.73 7.68
N GLU A 616 19.27 47.42 8.05
CA GLU A 616 18.98 46.20 8.82
C GLU A 616 19.06 44.97 7.92
N LEU A 617 18.54 45.04 6.70
CA LEU A 617 18.72 43.99 5.70
C LEU A 617 20.20 43.82 5.31
N TYR A 618 20.93 44.93 5.13
CA TYR A 618 22.36 44.89 4.85
C TYR A 618 23.14 44.14 5.93
N LYS A 619 22.87 44.41 7.22
CA LYS A 619 23.45 43.69 8.35
C LYS A 619 23.14 42.19 8.30
N LYS A 620 21.88 41.80 8.01
CA LYS A 620 21.50 40.38 7.88
C LYS A 620 22.24 39.68 6.74
N LEU A 621 22.44 40.36 5.62
CA LEU A 621 23.19 39.85 4.46
C LEU A 621 24.70 39.73 4.73
N HIS A 622 25.24 40.55 5.64
CA HIS A 622 26.66 40.52 6.05
C HIS A 622 26.94 39.68 7.30
N ASP A 623 25.91 39.07 7.89
CA ASP A 623 26.07 38.16 9.03
C ASP A 623 26.70 36.83 8.57
N ASP A 624 27.47 36.22 9.45
CA ASP A 624 28.03 34.90 9.20
C ASP A 624 26.92 33.85 9.30
N LYS A 625 27.14 32.66 8.71
CA LYS A 625 26.15 31.57 8.68
C LYS A 625 24.85 31.96 7.99
N LEU A 626 24.95 32.73 6.91
CA LEU A 626 23.84 33.09 6.04
C LEU A 626 23.48 31.92 5.12
N VAL A 627 22.20 31.57 5.03
CA VAL A 627 21.70 30.57 4.08
C VAL A 627 20.69 31.22 3.14
N ILE A 628 20.88 31.07 1.83
CA ILE A 628 19.92 31.53 0.83
C ILE A 628 19.45 30.32 0.02
N TYR A 629 18.13 30.19 -0.17
CA TYR A 629 17.52 29.07 -0.87
C TYR A 629 16.66 29.55 -2.04
N CYS A 630 16.94 29.00 -3.21
CA CYS A 630 16.27 29.30 -4.46
C CYS A 630 15.62 28.03 -5.00
N HIS A 631 14.29 28.02 -5.02
CA HIS A 631 13.51 26.94 -5.59
C HIS A 631 13.10 27.27 -7.04
N PHE A 632 13.58 26.47 -7.99
CA PHE A 632 13.24 26.55 -9.41
C PHE A 632 12.25 25.42 -9.74
N LEU A 633 11.01 25.78 -10.07
CA LEU A 633 9.89 24.85 -10.29
C LEU A 633 9.68 24.54 -11.79
N GLY A 634 10.27 25.30 -12.70
CA GLY A 634 9.93 25.24 -14.13
C GLY A 634 10.04 23.84 -14.73
N THR A 635 11.10 23.09 -14.40
CA THR A 635 11.33 21.73 -14.92
C THR A 635 10.24 20.74 -14.49
N ASP A 636 9.80 20.80 -13.23
CA ASP A 636 8.75 19.92 -12.70
C ASP A 636 7.42 20.09 -13.43
N LEU A 637 7.09 21.31 -13.87
CA LEU A 637 5.86 21.57 -14.63
C LEU A 637 6.03 21.35 -16.13
N THR A 638 7.24 21.53 -16.64
CA THR A 638 7.55 21.33 -18.07
C THR A 638 7.52 19.85 -18.43
N GLY A 639 8.01 18.98 -17.54
CA GLY A 639 8.07 17.54 -17.73
C GLY A 639 6.72 16.89 -18.05
N PRO A 640 5.70 17.00 -17.18
CA PRO A 640 4.35 16.48 -17.43
C PRO A 640 3.65 17.15 -18.62
N LYS A 641 4.00 18.40 -18.94
CA LYS A 641 3.35 19.18 -20.01
C LYS A 641 3.85 18.78 -21.40
N TYR A 642 5.13 18.47 -21.56
CA TYR A 642 5.76 18.24 -22.87
C TYR A 642 6.55 16.93 -22.97
N GLY A 643 6.87 16.29 -21.85
CA GLY A 643 7.78 15.14 -21.75
C GLY A 643 9.17 15.56 -21.25
N ALA A 644 9.81 14.71 -20.45
CA ALA A 644 11.11 15.00 -19.83
C ALA A 644 12.31 14.85 -20.81
N ASP A 645 12.05 14.48 -22.06
CA ASP A 645 13.02 14.49 -23.17
C ASP A 645 12.70 15.55 -24.23
N SER A 646 11.67 16.38 -24.02
CA SER A 646 11.25 17.39 -24.98
C SER A 646 12.27 18.53 -25.09
N LYS A 647 12.19 19.26 -26.21
CA LYS A 647 12.99 20.46 -26.45
C LYS A 647 12.75 21.50 -25.35
N GLU A 648 11.49 21.69 -24.97
CA GLU A 648 11.05 22.63 -23.93
C GLU A 648 11.65 22.30 -22.57
N TYR A 649 11.71 21.01 -22.19
CA TYR A 649 12.31 20.59 -20.92
C TYR A 649 13.83 20.87 -20.90
N LEU A 650 14.53 20.57 -21.98
CA LEU A 650 15.98 20.85 -22.11
C LEU A 650 16.26 22.36 -22.16
N GLU A 651 15.43 23.14 -22.85
CA GLU A 651 15.53 24.60 -22.87
C GLU A 651 15.26 25.20 -21.48
N ASN A 652 14.32 24.67 -20.70
CA ASN A 652 14.12 25.09 -19.32
C ASN A 652 15.38 24.84 -18.47
N ILE A 653 16.03 23.69 -18.63
CA ILE A 653 17.30 23.40 -17.94
C ILE A 653 18.37 24.46 -18.29
N ALA A 654 18.49 24.82 -19.58
CA ALA A 654 19.43 25.84 -20.02
C ALA A 654 19.08 27.24 -19.47
N VAL A 655 17.80 27.58 -19.36
CA VAL A 655 17.36 28.83 -18.70
C VAL A 655 17.81 28.83 -17.23
N VAL A 656 17.62 27.73 -16.50
CA VAL A 656 18.04 27.65 -15.10
C VAL A 656 19.57 27.76 -14.95
N ASP A 657 20.36 27.14 -15.83
CA ASP A 657 21.82 27.29 -15.85
C ASP A 657 22.25 28.77 -15.96
N ASP A 658 21.64 29.52 -16.88
CA ASP A 658 21.89 30.96 -17.06
C ASP A 658 21.41 31.80 -15.87
N LEU A 659 20.28 31.45 -15.24
CA LEU A 659 19.80 32.12 -14.02
C LEU A 659 20.73 31.89 -12.83
N ILE A 660 21.29 30.67 -12.68
CA ILE A 660 22.27 30.36 -11.65
C ILE A 660 23.55 31.19 -11.85
N GLU A 661 24.05 31.26 -13.08
CA GLU A 661 25.23 32.07 -13.40
C GLU A 661 25.02 33.56 -13.09
N LYS A 662 23.89 34.13 -13.51
CA LYS A 662 23.52 35.51 -13.22
C LYS A 662 23.40 35.75 -11.71
N THR A 663 22.86 34.78 -10.97
CA THR A 663 22.75 34.85 -9.51
C THR A 663 24.13 34.85 -8.85
N GLN A 664 25.04 33.94 -9.25
CA GLN A 664 26.40 33.95 -8.74
C GLN A 664 27.07 35.30 -9.00
N LYS A 665 27.06 35.76 -10.25
CA LYS A 665 27.72 37.01 -10.64
C LYS A 665 27.25 38.18 -9.78
N MET A 666 25.93 38.31 -9.60
CA MET A 666 25.33 39.35 -8.77
C MET A 666 25.79 39.26 -7.30
N ILE A 667 25.84 38.06 -6.72
CA ILE A 667 26.24 37.86 -5.32
C ILE A 667 27.73 38.18 -5.13
N GLU A 668 28.58 37.67 -6.01
CA GLU A 668 30.02 37.92 -5.96
C GLU A 668 30.33 39.41 -6.14
N GLU A 669 29.66 40.10 -7.07
CA GLU A 669 29.78 41.55 -7.24
C GLU A 669 29.33 42.32 -5.99
N TYR A 670 28.21 41.93 -5.37
CA TYR A 670 27.67 42.59 -4.18
C TYR A 670 28.62 42.51 -2.98
N TYR A 671 29.32 41.38 -2.80
CA TYR A 671 30.31 41.21 -1.73
C TYR A 671 31.74 41.57 -2.13
N GLY A 672 31.95 42.12 -3.33
CA GLY A 672 33.28 42.50 -3.79
C GLY A 672 34.21 41.32 -4.04
N ASN A 673 33.67 40.16 -4.42
CA ASN A 673 34.39 38.91 -4.68
C ASN A 673 35.23 38.47 -3.47
N ASP A 674 34.65 38.50 -2.28
CA ASP A 674 35.34 38.16 -1.02
C ASP A 674 35.77 36.69 -0.92
N GLY A 675 35.28 35.82 -1.81
CA GLY A 675 35.59 34.40 -1.84
C GLY A 675 35.01 33.62 -0.64
N GLN A 676 33.99 34.16 0.04
CA GLN A 676 33.38 33.57 1.24
C GLN A 676 31.98 33.00 1.00
N THR A 677 31.59 32.84 -0.27
CA THR A 677 30.33 32.20 -0.68
C THR A 677 30.57 30.78 -1.18
N ALA A 678 29.78 29.83 -0.70
CA ALA A 678 29.66 28.51 -1.29
C ALA A 678 28.30 28.34 -1.95
N TYR A 679 28.27 27.54 -3.02
CA TYR A 679 27.07 27.28 -3.81
C TYR A 679 26.83 25.78 -3.89
N VAL A 680 25.56 25.38 -3.78
CA VAL A 680 25.12 23.98 -3.88
C VAL A 680 23.89 23.92 -4.78
N VAL A 681 23.96 23.12 -5.84
CA VAL A 681 22.85 22.80 -6.74
C VAL A 681 22.45 21.35 -6.50
N ASN A 682 21.15 21.11 -6.34
CA ASN A 682 20.57 19.77 -6.31
C ASN A 682 19.19 19.76 -6.97
N ALA A 683 18.55 18.60 -7.07
CA ALA A 683 17.13 18.44 -7.33
C ALA A 683 16.49 17.60 -6.22
N ASP A 684 15.23 17.85 -5.93
CA ASP A 684 14.48 17.11 -4.93
C ASP A 684 14.08 15.72 -5.47
N HIS A 685 13.67 15.64 -6.73
CA HIS A 685 13.47 14.39 -7.46
C HIS A 685 13.71 14.54 -8.96
N GLY A 686 13.78 13.41 -9.65
CA GLY A 686 13.65 13.33 -11.10
C GLY A 686 12.21 12.95 -11.51
N MET A 687 12.06 12.44 -12.73
CA MET A 687 10.78 12.03 -13.31
C MET A 687 10.99 11.01 -14.42
N ASP A 688 9.97 10.22 -14.74
CA ASP A 688 9.97 9.39 -15.95
C ASP A 688 9.87 10.27 -17.22
N LEU A 689 9.91 9.66 -18.41
CA LEU A 689 9.88 10.41 -19.67
C LEU A 689 8.55 11.16 -19.90
N ARG A 690 7.47 10.76 -19.23
CA ARG A 690 6.16 11.42 -19.29
C ARG A 690 6.02 12.54 -18.26
N GLY A 691 6.99 12.69 -17.36
CA GLY A 691 6.95 13.65 -16.26
C GLY A 691 6.39 13.09 -14.96
N ASP A 692 6.09 11.80 -14.86
CA ASP A 692 5.57 11.21 -13.62
C ASP A 692 6.70 10.96 -12.61
N HIS A 693 6.43 11.12 -11.31
CA HIS A 693 7.33 10.79 -10.20
C HIS A 693 6.55 10.11 -9.05
N GLY A 694 7.22 9.76 -7.95
CA GLY A 694 6.60 9.24 -6.71
C GLY A 694 7.01 7.82 -6.31
N ASP A 695 7.69 7.07 -7.16
CA ASP A 695 8.19 5.71 -6.90
C ASP A 695 9.73 5.62 -6.89
N ASP A 696 10.26 4.42 -6.79
CA ASP A 696 11.69 4.14 -6.61
C ASP A 696 12.49 4.04 -7.93
N ALA A 697 11.87 4.30 -9.08
CA ALA A 697 12.54 4.16 -10.37
C ALA A 697 13.79 5.07 -10.47
N PRO A 698 14.91 4.60 -11.08
CA PRO A 698 16.16 5.35 -11.13
C PRO A 698 16.04 6.76 -11.73
N ALA A 699 15.17 6.94 -12.73
CA ALA A 699 14.93 8.23 -13.35
C ALA A 699 14.27 9.27 -12.40
N LYS A 700 13.65 8.80 -11.31
CA LYS A 700 12.97 9.62 -10.30
C LYS A 700 13.81 9.78 -9.03
N THR A 701 14.60 8.77 -8.68
CA THR A 701 15.41 8.75 -7.47
C THR A 701 16.83 9.27 -7.66
N ARG A 702 17.32 9.43 -8.90
CA ARG A 702 18.64 10.01 -9.19
C ARG A 702 18.54 11.48 -9.55
N THR A 703 19.11 12.33 -8.71
CA THR A 703 19.22 13.77 -8.93
C THR A 703 20.68 14.19 -9.06
N ALA A 704 20.92 15.40 -9.57
CA ALA A 704 22.27 15.93 -9.65
C ALA A 704 22.70 16.54 -8.32
N ILE A 705 23.99 16.52 -8.01
CA ILE A 705 24.59 17.41 -7.01
C ILE A 705 25.82 18.09 -7.61
N ILE A 706 25.88 19.42 -7.53
CA ILE A 706 27.03 20.23 -7.95
C ILE A 706 27.32 21.26 -6.87
N ALA A 707 28.54 21.32 -6.36
CA ALA A 707 28.94 22.32 -5.39
C ALA A 707 30.25 23.01 -5.79
N TRP A 708 30.39 24.30 -5.46
CA TRP A 708 31.61 25.07 -5.71
C TRP A 708 31.69 26.31 -4.80
N GLY A 709 32.83 27.01 -4.85
CA GLY A 709 33.07 28.20 -4.04
C GLY A 709 33.83 27.90 -2.75
N ALA A 710 33.60 28.72 -1.73
CA ALA A 710 34.37 28.70 -0.49
C ALA A 710 34.34 27.33 0.22
N GLY A 711 35.51 26.75 0.47
CA GLY A 711 35.65 25.45 1.15
C GLY A 711 35.31 24.22 0.32
N VAL A 712 34.87 24.38 -0.93
CA VAL A 712 34.55 23.26 -1.81
C VAL A 712 35.81 22.79 -2.54
N GLN A 713 36.01 21.48 -2.60
CA GLN A 713 37.06 20.84 -3.37
C GLN A 713 36.76 21.00 -4.87
N GLY A 714 37.76 21.48 -5.62
CA GLY A 714 37.69 21.47 -7.08
C GLY A 714 37.73 20.05 -7.66
N PRO A 715 37.58 19.92 -8.99
CA PRO A 715 37.46 18.61 -9.63
C PRO A 715 38.76 17.80 -9.51
N GLU A 716 38.64 16.52 -9.22
CA GLU A 716 39.75 15.57 -9.15
C GLU A 716 39.78 14.73 -10.43
N LYS A 717 40.98 14.45 -10.94
CA LYS A 717 41.14 13.61 -12.12
C LYS A 717 40.87 12.16 -11.76
N ALA A 718 40.16 11.45 -12.62
CA ALA A 718 39.91 10.02 -12.45
C ALA A 718 41.24 9.23 -12.37
N GLU A 719 41.34 8.31 -11.41
CA GLU A 719 42.54 7.47 -11.23
C GLU A 719 42.66 6.37 -12.28
N THR A 720 41.53 5.95 -12.88
CA THR A 720 41.47 4.85 -13.84
C THR A 720 42.02 5.24 -15.22
N ILE A 721 42.88 4.38 -15.77
CA ILE A 721 43.38 4.49 -17.16
C ILE A 721 42.28 4.11 -18.17
N ASP A 722 41.27 3.37 -17.73
CA ASP A 722 40.15 2.93 -18.55
C ASP A 722 39.16 4.08 -18.77
N LYS A 723 39.23 4.69 -19.95
CA LYS A 723 38.48 5.90 -20.32
C LYS A 723 37.01 5.61 -20.64
N GLU A 724 36.51 4.42 -20.32
CA GLU A 724 35.15 3.98 -20.64
C GLU A 724 34.26 3.79 -19.40
N VAL A 725 34.71 4.15 -18.19
CA VAL A 725 33.88 4.07 -16.97
C VAL A 725 34.19 5.25 -16.05
N PHE A 726 33.18 5.74 -15.32
CA PHE A 726 33.39 6.73 -14.27
C PHE A 726 34.19 6.16 -13.09
N ASP A 727 35.20 6.89 -12.65
CA ASP A 727 35.77 6.73 -11.31
C ASP A 727 34.79 7.33 -10.29
N ILE A 728 34.12 6.48 -9.51
CA ILE A 728 33.05 6.89 -8.59
C ILE A 728 33.54 6.81 -7.14
N GLU A 729 33.51 7.94 -6.45
CA GLU A 729 33.78 8.04 -5.03
C GLU A 729 32.48 8.03 -4.23
N LEU A 730 32.42 7.17 -3.19
CA LEU A 730 31.24 6.97 -2.35
C LEU A 730 31.50 7.30 -0.87
N PRO A 731 30.52 7.88 -0.13
CA PRO A 731 30.61 8.16 1.30
C PRO A 731 30.77 6.85 2.08
N THR A 732 31.48 6.88 3.21
CA THR A 732 31.87 5.66 3.94
C THR A 732 30.69 4.80 4.39
N CYS A 733 29.66 5.40 5.02
CA CYS A 733 28.53 4.64 5.57
C CYS A 733 27.48 4.30 4.51
N SER A 734 27.23 5.20 3.56
CA SER A 734 26.26 5.00 2.46
C SER A 734 26.84 4.20 1.28
N ARG A 735 28.13 3.84 1.32
CA ARG A 735 28.85 3.12 0.24
C ARG A 735 28.12 1.87 -0.19
N VAL A 736 27.71 1.02 0.75
CA VAL A 736 27.09 -0.29 0.45
C VAL A 736 25.76 -0.10 -0.27
N GLU A 737 24.96 0.86 0.19
CA GLU A 737 23.66 1.15 -0.40
C GLU A 737 23.80 1.73 -1.81
N ILE A 738 24.64 2.75 -1.98
CA ILE A 738 24.85 3.36 -3.31
C ILE A 738 25.47 2.34 -4.27
N GLN A 739 26.40 1.51 -3.81
CA GLN A 739 26.99 0.45 -4.62
C GLN A 739 25.93 -0.54 -5.12
N ALA A 740 25.02 -0.99 -4.25
CA ALA A 740 23.93 -1.87 -4.64
C ALA A 740 23.01 -1.21 -5.69
N ARG A 741 22.69 0.08 -5.52
CA ARG A 741 21.90 0.83 -6.51
C ARG A 741 22.61 0.92 -7.87
N LEU A 742 23.92 1.19 -7.88
CA LEU A 742 24.70 1.24 -9.12
C LEU A 742 24.73 -0.12 -9.83
N GLU A 743 24.80 -1.22 -9.07
CA GLU A 743 24.73 -2.59 -9.58
C GLU A 743 23.36 -2.94 -10.18
N ASP A 744 22.28 -2.36 -9.65
CA ASP A 744 20.93 -2.50 -10.21
C ASP A 744 20.67 -1.56 -11.40
N GLN A 745 21.45 -0.48 -11.53
CA GLN A 745 21.27 0.61 -12.51
C GLN A 745 22.30 0.59 -13.64
N VAL A 746 22.77 -0.60 -14.03
CA VAL A 746 23.82 -0.77 -15.05
C VAL A 746 23.44 -0.10 -16.38
N HIS A 747 22.15 -0.14 -16.75
CA HIS A 747 21.68 0.47 -17.99
C HIS A 747 21.86 2.00 -17.98
N GLU A 748 21.47 2.65 -16.89
CA GLU A 748 21.57 4.08 -16.74
C GLU A 748 23.04 4.54 -16.60
N GLU A 749 23.91 3.74 -15.99
CA GLU A 749 25.35 4.00 -15.90
C GLU A 749 26.06 3.88 -17.26
N GLN A 750 25.63 2.94 -18.12
CA GLN A 750 26.11 2.84 -19.51
C GLN A 750 25.71 4.08 -20.33
N ILE A 751 24.47 4.56 -20.14
CA ILE A 751 24.00 5.80 -20.78
C ILE A 751 24.82 6.98 -20.29
N ALA A 752 25.01 7.12 -18.97
CA ALA A 752 25.80 8.18 -18.36
C ALA A 752 27.22 8.22 -18.93
N THR A 753 27.90 7.08 -19.01
CA THR A 753 29.25 6.97 -19.60
C THR A 753 29.28 7.48 -21.05
N ARG A 754 28.26 7.13 -21.84
CA ARG A 754 28.16 7.53 -23.26
C ARG A 754 27.84 9.00 -23.44
N GLU A 755 26.96 9.56 -22.61
CA GLU A 755 26.37 10.89 -22.78
C GLU A 755 27.02 11.97 -21.90
N TRP A 756 27.82 11.61 -20.91
CA TRP A 756 28.52 12.55 -20.05
C TRP A 756 30.04 12.53 -20.30
N LYS A 757 30.45 12.19 -21.53
CA LYS A 757 31.86 12.01 -21.93
C LYS A 757 32.76 13.20 -21.61
N ALA A 758 32.22 14.42 -21.66
CA ALA A 758 32.98 15.65 -21.41
C ALA A 758 33.50 15.75 -19.95
N VAL A 759 32.90 15.02 -19.03
CA VAL A 759 33.27 15.01 -17.61
C VAL A 759 33.80 13.64 -17.14
N LEU A 760 33.93 12.67 -18.04
CA LEU A 760 34.41 11.31 -17.75
C LEU A 760 35.85 11.23 -17.23
N GLY A 761 36.67 12.24 -17.54
CA GLY A 761 38.05 12.33 -17.04
C GLY A 761 38.17 12.80 -15.58
N PHE A 762 37.06 13.05 -14.90
CA PHE A 762 37.00 13.51 -13.52
C PHE A 762 36.28 12.49 -12.63
N THR A 763 36.67 12.43 -11.37
CA THR A 763 36.03 11.58 -10.36
C THR A 763 34.61 12.09 -10.08
N ARG A 764 33.63 11.19 -10.19
CA ARG A 764 32.21 11.44 -9.86
C ARG A 764 31.98 11.12 -8.38
N LYS A 765 31.38 12.05 -7.63
CA LYS A 765 31.20 11.90 -6.18
C LYS A 765 29.72 11.73 -5.85
N ASP A 766 29.26 10.48 -5.76
CA ASP A 766 27.84 10.21 -5.49
C ASP A 766 27.54 10.32 -3.99
N VAL A 767 26.32 10.70 -3.63
CA VAL A 767 25.88 10.91 -2.23
C VAL A 767 24.44 10.43 -2.04
N MET A 768 24.01 10.21 -0.79
CA MET A 768 22.57 10.13 -0.50
C MET A 768 21.99 11.54 -0.39
N GLN A 769 20.71 11.73 -0.73
CA GLN A 769 20.09 13.06 -0.64
C GLN A 769 20.11 13.62 0.80
N THR A 770 20.07 12.74 1.81
CA THR A 770 20.22 13.11 3.23
C THR A 770 21.60 13.64 3.59
N ASP A 771 22.64 13.31 2.83
CA ASP A 771 24.01 13.77 3.05
C ASP A 771 24.19 15.26 2.69
N VAL A 772 23.27 15.82 1.88
CA VAL A 772 23.31 17.21 1.38
C VAL A 772 23.21 18.21 2.53
N ALA A 773 22.33 17.96 3.50
CA ALA A 773 22.19 18.81 4.68
C ALA A 773 23.49 18.86 5.50
N ALA A 774 24.21 17.73 5.58
CA ALA A 774 25.50 17.66 6.25
C ALA A 774 26.58 18.45 5.50
N LEU A 775 26.59 18.37 4.16
CA LEU A 775 27.48 19.18 3.33
C LEU A 775 27.23 20.68 3.51
N ILE A 776 25.98 21.13 3.42
CA ILE A 776 25.60 22.54 3.60
C ILE A 776 26.02 23.04 5.00
N SER A 777 25.74 22.24 6.03
CA SER A 777 26.12 22.57 7.41
C SER A 777 27.62 22.71 7.55
N ALA A 778 28.39 21.81 6.91
CA ALA A 778 29.84 21.87 6.94
C ALA A 778 30.42 23.06 6.19
N LEU A 779 29.82 23.51 5.08
CA LEU A 779 30.31 24.67 4.34
C LEU A 779 30.12 25.97 5.13
N ALA A 780 28.95 26.18 5.73
CA ALA A 780 28.65 27.38 6.52
C ALA A 780 29.02 27.28 8.02
N GLY A 781 29.50 26.13 8.50
CA GLY A 781 29.75 25.90 9.94
C GLY A 781 28.49 25.96 10.79
N LEU A 782 27.36 25.55 10.22
CA LEU A 782 26.12 25.37 10.97
C LEU A 782 26.29 24.13 11.84
N PRO A 783 25.71 24.09 13.04
CA PRO A 783 25.42 22.81 13.66
C PRO A 783 24.68 21.92 12.67
N TYR A 784 25.05 20.64 12.61
CA TYR A 784 24.30 19.67 11.81
C TYR A 784 22.85 19.59 12.34
N PRO A 785 21.82 19.51 11.46
CA PRO A 785 20.43 19.41 11.91
C PRO A 785 20.26 18.22 12.84
N ARG A 786 19.60 18.41 14.00
CA ARG A 786 19.70 17.48 15.14
C ARG A 786 19.34 16.03 14.81
N ASN A 787 18.33 15.83 13.97
CA ASN A 787 17.83 14.52 13.55
C ASN A 787 18.41 14.06 12.21
N SER A 788 19.44 14.74 11.71
CA SER A 788 20.12 14.35 10.49
C SER A 788 20.77 12.98 10.67
N VAL A 789 20.48 12.10 9.72
CA VAL A 789 21.18 10.83 9.50
C VAL A 789 22.21 10.94 8.37
N GLY A 790 22.36 12.14 7.79
CA GLY A 790 23.27 12.42 6.70
C GLY A 790 24.74 12.29 7.12
N VAL A 791 25.51 11.61 6.28
CA VAL A 791 26.94 11.40 6.42
C VAL A 791 27.64 12.48 5.61
N LEU A 792 28.49 13.28 6.25
CA LEU A 792 29.22 14.35 5.58
C LEU A 792 30.01 13.79 4.38
N PRO A 793 29.70 14.20 3.12
CA PRO A 793 30.48 13.79 1.96
C PRO A 793 31.78 14.61 1.93
N PHE A 794 32.70 14.26 2.83
CA PHE A 794 33.88 15.07 3.18
C PHE A 794 34.83 15.35 2.01
N THR A 795 34.68 14.62 0.92
CA THR A 795 35.49 14.72 -0.30
C THR A 795 35.05 15.89 -1.18
N TYR A 796 33.86 16.45 -0.90
CA TYR A 796 33.41 17.75 -1.41
C TYR A 796 34.07 18.94 -0.70
N LEU A 797 34.63 18.78 0.50
CA LEU A 797 35.32 19.87 1.21
C LEU A 797 36.80 19.92 0.82
N THR A 798 37.52 21.03 1.00
CA THR A 798 38.98 21.13 0.76
C THR A 798 39.83 20.23 1.68
N LYS A 799 41.01 19.76 1.21
CA LYS A 799 41.90 18.82 1.95
C LYS A 799 42.67 19.53 3.06
N ASP A 800 41.99 19.87 4.17
CA ASP A 800 42.55 20.64 5.28
C ASP A 800 42.12 20.13 6.68
N LYS A 801 42.57 20.84 7.73
CA LYS A 801 42.23 20.55 9.13
C LYS A 801 40.74 20.79 9.43
N TYR A 802 40.11 21.73 8.72
CA TYR A 802 38.70 22.04 8.92
C TYR A 802 37.84 20.83 8.55
N ARG A 803 38.12 20.20 7.40
CA ARG A 803 37.45 18.97 6.97
C ARG A 803 37.44 17.90 8.06
N ALA A 804 38.59 17.60 8.66
CA ALA A 804 38.68 16.60 9.73
C ALA A 804 37.84 16.99 10.98
N THR A 805 37.77 18.28 11.29
CA THR A 805 36.97 18.82 12.39
C THR A 805 35.46 18.65 12.11
N ALA A 806 35.02 18.99 10.90
CA ALA A 806 33.65 18.81 10.44
C ALA A 806 33.24 17.33 10.42
N MET A 807 34.10 16.45 9.88
CA MET A 807 33.89 14.99 9.89
C MET A 807 33.71 14.45 11.30
N ARG A 808 34.57 14.85 12.25
CA ARG A 808 34.45 14.43 13.65
C ARG A 808 33.13 14.88 14.26
N ALA A 809 32.70 16.12 13.99
CA ALA A 809 31.46 16.66 14.52
C ALA A 809 30.22 15.95 13.95
N ASN A 810 30.17 15.68 12.64
CA ASN A 810 29.11 14.88 12.03
C ASN A 810 29.08 13.46 12.61
N ALA A 811 30.24 12.79 12.74
CA ALA A 811 30.33 11.45 13.33
C ALA A 811 29.84 11.42 14.79
N GLN A 812 30.17 12.45 15.60
CA GLN A 812 29.68 12.58 16.97
C GLN A 812 28.16 12.72 17.02
N GLN A 813 27.57 13.52 16.13
CA GLN A 813 26.11 13.65 16.05
C GLN A 813 25.46 12.32 15.68
N LEU A 814 25.94 11.64 14.63
CA LEU A 814 25.41 10.36 14.19
C LEU A 814 25.51 9.30 15.30
N TYR A 815 26.60 9.33 16.08
CA TYR A 815 26.77 8.46 17.25
C TYR A 815 25.74 8.76 18.35
N HIS A 816 25.48 10.04 18.66
CA HIS A 816 24.42 10.40 19.63
C HIS A 816 23.03 9.96 19.17
N HIS A 817 22.75 10.06 17.87
CA HIS A 817 21.50 9.57 17.30
C HIS A 817 21.38 8.05 17.40
N ALA A 818 22.47 7.31 17.13
CA ALA A 818 22.51 5.86 17.29
C ALA A 818 22.28 5.42 18.76
N LEU A 819 22.91 6.09 19.73
CA LEU A 819 22.70 5.84 21.15
C LEU A 819 21.24 6.06 21.57
N ARG A 820 20.62 7.15 21.12
CA ARG A 820 19.19 7.42 21.41
C ARG A 820 18.26 6.39 20.80
N LYS A 821 18.59 5.87 19.62
CA LYS A 821 17.84 4.77 19.01
C LYS A 821 18.01 3.44 19.75
N GLU A 822 19.14 3.20 20.40
CA GLU A 822 19.36 2.00 21.21
C GLU A 822 18.63 2.04 22.57
N GLU A 823 18.40 3.25 23.11
CA GLU A 823 17.64 3.48 24.36
C GLU A 823 16.13 3.29 24.21
N ARG A 824 15.59 3.41 22.98
CA ARG A 824 14.17 3.20 22.63
C ARG A 824 13.91 1.74 22.30
#